data_AF-A0A1V6RH97-F1
#
_entry.id   AF-A0A1V6RH97-F1
#
_cell.length_a   1.000
_cell.length_b   1.000
_cell.length_c   1.000
_cell.angle_alpha   90.00
_cell.angle_beta   90.00
_cell.angle_gamma   90.00
#
_symmetry.space_group_name_H-M   'P 1'
#
loop_
_entity.id
_entity.type
_entity.pdbx_description
1 polymer ?
#
loop_
_entity_poly.entity_id
_entity_poly.type
_entity_poly.pdbx_seq_one_letter_code
_entity_poly.pdbx_strand_id
1 'polypeptide(L)'
;MRLLSACLATLLAVSAKSKYIVPGGRWRDTDGNFINAHGAGITFDQRSGRFWWFGEYKTEEEPEGGGVSVYSSEDLSTWKFGGLALAPIKGHPYIAPGGVIQRPKVAYSPDTDDYHMWWHADNSTYGLLLQGHAVSSAIGGPYTFVDAIAPLGNWSQDFGLFTDYKDGRSYALYSNGDSKDGRDVYLSSMNNNLTALEKVVYRFPKFDLEAPTIMQTEKSYWALMSHKTGYRPNNVVAFRADSLSGPWSQPFIVAPLNTRTFNSQSGYTLRIEGKKKTTYLYIGDQWDSNSVWDSRYIWLPIQTDESKKTLELEWHDVYDLDVKNGDWKPIKGKPYTAKKAKTNGDAYKQEANFATDGVILTGIYGNDSTVTFENIEGSGKPQWVSFYYQNIDDLGFGDQPGGTPDRIGGAWQLRRISSVVVNGDPLSLQTLYQRDTHKGVILSTPLQLTLNKGNKNTITVGGLYNGFDYKGADLDRIVVLPGAIGMYALSLGVQNMNETLPNPVYPLLSGLNAATVGVVALAAVQLAEKAIRDKLSRILVIFGACAGLCYNALWYFPVLMMIGGLLTSIWDGWLYQQFLRARIAWKNRRVAPHELEATNRDLTGMDHITLEENTRQMSETMRPRRTDHRIEGLPHNRVDNTSPTQRAENPSQEHIIRIRVGVLVMGLFFASFIGILVARGQLAAPPLVLDLFANMYLAGTVIFGGGPVVIPLLRSYVVDPGWVSSRDFLIGLAIIQAFPGPNFNFAVFLGALVLQGSGFPTILGAFLGGFGIFFPGITLAVVFQSFWRVLRKRKYVVDFLRGVNATAVGLVFTAVYRLWEIGYLTPERNDGQSLGKEPWWVVVAAVTYAGNAWFSVPPALAIIMGAVLGLYWFGAVGR
;
A
#
# COMPACT_ATOMS: atom_id res chain seq x y z
N MET A 1 -12.29 26.58 32.98
CA MET A 1 -11.08 26.59 32.11
C MET A 1 -10.12 25.40 32.29
N ARG A 2 -10.07 24.69 33.42
CA ARG A 2 -9.22 23.47 33.57
C ARG A 2 -9.91 22.13 33.23
N LEU A 3 -11.24 22.12 33.06
CA LEU A 3 -12.00 20.94 32.61
C LEU A 3 -12.14 20.82 31.07
N LEU A 4 -11.92 21.90 30.30
CA LEU A 4 -11.98 21.85 28.83
C LEU A 4 -10.72 21.23 28.20
N SER A 5 -9.56 21.31 28.87
CA SER A 5 -8.32 20.72 28.37
C SER A 5 -8.29 19.19 28.50
N ALA A 6 -9.07 18.61 29.43
CA ALA A 6 -9.16 17.16 29.62
C ALA A 6 -10.06 16.47 28.57
N CYS A 7 -11.11 17.14 28.10
CA CYS A 7 -11.94 16.64 26.99
C CYS A 7 -11.29 16.82 25.62
N LEU A 8 -10.32 17.74 25.48
CA LEU A 8 -9.56 17.93 24.25
C LEU A 8 -8.58 16.76 23.96
N ALA A 9 -8.08 16.10 25.01
CA ALA A 9 -7.14 14.99 24.88
C ALA A 9 -7.81 13.65 24.48
N THR A 10 -9.13 13.52 24.65
CA THR A 10 -9.86 12.26 24.42
C THR A 10 -10.53 12.16 23.04
N LEU A 11 -10.57 13.24 22.25
CA LEU A 11 -11.08 13.25 20.87
C LEU A 11 -9.96 13.25 19.80
N LEU A 12 -8.70 13.16 20.21
CA LEU A 12 -7.52 13.27 19.34
C LEU A 12 -6.97 11.93 18.80
N ALA A 13 -7.62 10.78 19.01
CA ALA A 13 -7.04 9.50 18.61
C ALA A 13 -8.06 8.53 18.01
N VAL A 14 -8.43 8.74 16.73
CA VAL A 14 -8.57 7.65 15.73
C VAL A 14 -8.42 8.24 14.32
N SER A 15 -7.18 8.51 13.89
CA SER A 15 -6.86 8.40 12.46
C SER A 15 -6.67 6.91 12.19
N ALA A 16 -7.75 6.17 11.92
CA ALA A 16 -7.65 4.77 11.49
C ALA A 16 -7.10 4.70 10.05
N LYS A 17 -5.81 4.97 9.89
CA LYS A 17 -5.02 4.19 8.95
C LYS A 17 -5.00 2.80 9.58
N SER A 18 -5.80 1.86 9.10
CA SER A 18 -5.60 0.45 9.49
C SER A 18 -4.18 0.08 9.07
N LYS A 19 -3.29 -0.02 10.06
CA LYS A 19 -1.90 -0.40 9.88
C LYS A 19 -1.78 -1.82 10.38
N TYR A 20 -1.41 -2.71 9.49
CA TYR A 20 -1.31 -4.13 9.78
C TYR A 20 0.07 -4.47 10.34
N ILE A 21 0.13 -5.51 11.15
CA ILE A 21 1.39 -6.22 11.44
C ILE A 21 1.68 -7.16 10.28
N VAL A 22 2.91 -7.10 9.77
CA VAL A 22 3.31 -7.81 8.53
C VAL A 22 4.63 -8.54 8.77
N PRO A 23 4.61 -9.76 9.34
CA PRO A 23 5.81 -10.54 9.62
C PRO A 23 6.71 -10.69 8.39
N GLY A 24 8.00 -10.41 8.54
CA GLY A 24 9.00 -10.51 7.46
C GLY A 24 8.98 -9.34 6.47
N GLY A 25 8.01 -8.42 6.58
CA GLY A 25 7.93 -7.23 5.75
C GLY A 25 8.99 -6.18 6.10
N ARG A 26 9.28 -5.29 5.15
CA ARG A 26 10.11 -4.11 5.42
C ARG A 26 9.28 -3.03 6.10
N TRP A 27 9.37 -2.95 7.42
CA TRP A 27 8.60 -1.97 8.20
C TRP A 27 9.21 -0.59 8.08
N ARG A 28 8.34 0.41 7.96
CA ARG A 28 8.73 1.81 7.88
C ARG A 28 8.13 2.60 9.02
N ASP A 29 8.91 3.54 9.55
CA ASP A 29 8.44 4.52 10.53
C ASP A 29 7.52 5.57 9.89
N THR A 30 7.09 6.55 10.69
CA THR A 30 6.23 7.65 10.23
C THR A 30 6.88 8.57 9.20
N ASP A 31 8.21 8.61 9.15
CA ASP A 31 8.99 9.46 8.24
C ASP A 31 9.34 8.71 6.94
N GLY A 32 9.03 7.41 6.88
CA GLY A 32 9.23 6.55 5.73
C GLY A 32 10.57 5.81 5.75
N ASN A 33 11.38 5.96 6.79
CA ASN A 33 12.65 5.23 6.94
C ASN A 33 12.37 3.79 7.38
N PHE A 34 13.30 2.87 7.09
CA PHE A 34 13.19 1.51 7.62
C PHE A 34 13.37 1.53 9.13
N ILE A 35 12.50 0.79 9.83
CA ILE A 35 12.67 0.57 11.27
C ILE A 35 13.93 -0.26 11.47
N ASN A 36 14.78 0.22 12.38
CA ASN A 36 16.04 -0.39 12.77
C ASN A 36 16.07 -0.49 14.30
N ALA A 37 15.59 -1.61 14.84
CA ALA A 37 15.44 -1.88 16.27
C ALA A 37 15.44 -3.39 16.55
N HIS A 38 16.53 -4.07 16.19
CA HIS A 38 16.66 -5.52 16.33
C HIS A 38 16.84 -5.95 17.80
N GLY A 39 16.65 -7.23 18.12
CA GLY A 39 16.81 -7.73 19.49
C GLY A 39 15.81 -7.10 20.46
N ALA A 40 14.58 -6.89 19.98
CA ALA A 40 13.59 -5.96 20.55
C ALA A 40 13.43 -6.03 22.08
N GLY A 41 13.26 -4.86 22.69
CA GLY A 41 12.70 -4.69 24.03
C GLY A 41 11.53 -3.72 23.94
N ILE A 42 10.32 -4.17 24.31
CA ILE A 42 9.13 -3.32 24.27
C ILE A 42 8.65 -3.02 25.68
N THR A 43 8.58 -1.74 26.01
CA THR A 43 8.09 -1.27 27.30
C THR A 43 6.81 -0.48 27.09
N PHE A 44 5.73 -0.86 27.76
CA PHE A 44 4.52 -0.05 27.81
C PHE A 44 4.64 0.96 28.96
N ASP A 45 4.64 2.24 28.61
CA ASP A 45 4.68 3.31 29.60
C ASP A 45 3.28 3.74 29.97
N GLN A 46 2.88 3.39 31.20
CA GLN A 46 1.56 3.70 31.76
C GLN A 46 1.29 5.21 31.82
N ARG A 47 2.34 6.04 31.96
CA ARG A 47 2.23 7.50 32.06
C ARG A 47 1.82 8.12 30.73
N SER A 48 2.48 7.73 29.64
CA SER A 48 2.18 8.21 28.29
C SER A 48 1.08 7.41 27.57
N GLY A 49 0.77 6.20 28.03
CA GLY A 49 -0.14 5.27 27.35
C GLY A 49 0.41 4.77 26.02
N ARG A 50 1.74 4.71 25.88
CA ARG A 50 2.43 4.36 24.63
C ARG A 50 3.34 3.15 24.81
N PHE A 51 3.51 2.39 23.74
CA PHE A 51 4.54 1.38 23.61
C PHE A 51 5.84 2.02 23.13
N TRP A 52 6.95 1.62 23.73
CA TRP A 52 8.29 2.07 23.39
C TRP A 52 9.13 0.87 23.00
N TRP A 53 9.62 0.85 21.77
CA TRP A 53 10.42 -0.23 21.21
C TRP A 53 11.88 0.21 21.14
N PHE A 54 12.70 -0.42 21.98
CA PHE A 54 14.14 -0.31 22.02
C PHE A 54 14.76 -1.46 21.24
N GLY A 55 15.81 -1.18 20.49
CA GLY A 55 16.52 -2.23 19.79
C GLY A 55 17.89 -1.80 19.31
N GLU A 56 18.65 -2.78 18.86
CA GLU A 56 19.96 -2.61 18.28
C GLU A 56 19.84 -1.76 17.00
N TYR A 57 20.64 -0.69 16.93
CA TYR A 57 20.73 0.13 15.74
C TYR A 57 21.87 -0.37 14.85
N LYS A 58 21.55 -1.18 13.84
CA LYS A 58 22.52 -1.81 12.93
C LYS A 58 22.50 -1.15 11.56
N THR A 59 23.56 -0.46 11.17
CA THR A 59 23.68 0.12 9.81
C THR A 59 24.56 -0.76 8.93
N GLU A 60 24.61 -0.45 7.63
CA GLU A 60 25.49 -1.18 6.71
C GLU A 60 26.97 -0.99 7.06
N GLU A 61 27.33 0.21 7.50
CA GLU A 61 28.68 0.57 7.93
C GLU A 61 29.02 0.03 9.32
N GLU A 62 28.02 -0.02 10.20
CA GLU A 62 28.17 -0.37 11.62
C GLU A 62 27.15 -1.47 12.00
N PRO A 63 27.40 -2.74 11.60
CA PRO A 63 26.47 -3.84 11.85
C PRO A 63 26.39 -4.26 13.34
N GLU A 64 27.37 -3.86 14.14
CA GLU A 64 27.39 -3.99 15.60
C GLU A 64 27.83 -2.66 16.22
N GLY A 65 27.28 -2.27 17.37
CA GLY A 65 27.80 -1.10 18.11
C GLY A 65 27.29 0.27 17.64
N GLY A 66 26.25 0.31 16.79
CA GLY A 66 25.57 1.56 16.41
C GLY A 66 24.73 2.21 17.51
N GLY A 67 24.66 1.59 18.70
CA GLY A 67 23.87 2.05 19.84
C GLY A 67 22.48 1.41 19.92
N VAL A 68 21.61 2.01 20.72
CA VAL A 68 20.23 1.57 20.91
C VAL A 68 19.29 2.62 20.34
N SER A 69 18.51 2.24 19.33
CA SER A 69 17.43 3.07 18.80
C SER A 69 16.18 2.97 19.67
N VAL A 70 15.30 3.96 19.55
CA VAL A 70 13.99 3.92 20.20
C VAL A 70 12.89 4.41 19.27
N TYR A 71 11.76 3.72 19.32
CA TYR A 71 10.54 4.09 18.60
C TYR A 71 9.37 4.13 19.58
N SER A 72 8.37 4.97 19.33
CA SER A 72 7.12 5.00 20.11
C SER A 72 5.89 4.76 19.26
N SER A 73 4.89 4.07 19.81
CA SER A 73 3.63 3.75 19.14
C SER A 73 2.46 3.70 20.11
N GLU A 74 1.25 3.98 19.62
CA GLU A 74 -0.01 3.76 20.36
C GLU A 74 -0.67 2.42 20.04
N ASP A 75 -0.28 1.78 18.93
CA ASP A 75 -1.00 0.66 18.32
C ASP A 75 -0.09 -0.48 17.84
N LEU A 76 1.20 -0.44 18.19
CA LEU A 76 2.24 -1.41 17.81
C LEU A 76 2.50 -1.55 16.31
N SER A 77 1.88 -0.73 15.46
CA SER A 77 2.02 -0.77 14.00
C SER A 77 2.43 0.59 13.41
N THR A 78 2.15 1.68 14.13
CA THR A 78 2.55 3.05 13.81
C THR A 78 3.78 3.46 14.64
N TRP A 79 4.98 3.24 14.13
CA TRP A 79 6.20 3.57 14.86
C TRP A 79 6.74 4.96 14.49
N LYS A 80 6.90 5.82 15.49
CA LYS A 80 7.59 7.12 15.36
C LYS A 80 9.00 6.96 15.89
N PHE A 81 10.00 7.32 15.09
CA PHE A 81 11.40 7.29 15.51
C PHE A 81 11.68 8.35 16.59
N GLY A 82 12.37 7.94 17.65
CA GLY A 82 12.73 8.78 18.79
C GLY A 82 14.23 9.11 18.87
N GLY A 83 15.04 8.64 17.91
CA GLY A 83 16.50 8.79 17.94
C GLY A 83 17.20 7.58 18.56
N LEU A 84 18.46 7.80 18.97
CA LEU A 84 19.21 6.82 19.76
C LEU A 84 18.93 7.07 21.25
N ALA A 85 18.30 6.10 21.90
CA ALA A 85 18.16 6.08 23.36
C ALA A 85 19.53 5.94 24.04
N LEU A 86 20.44 5.14 23.47
CA LEU A 86 21.83 5.04 23.94
C LEU A 86 22.75 5.22 22.73
N ALA A 87 23.48 6.33 22.68
CA ALA A 87 24.43 6.61 21.62
C ALA A 87 25.80 5.98 21.94
N PRO A 88 26.53 5.46 20.93
CA PRO A 88 27.87 4.96 21.15
C PRO A 88 28.85 6.12 21.42
N ILE A 89 29.84 5.87 22.29
CA ILE A 89 30.84 6.86 22.70
C ILE A 89 32.22 6.41 22.21
N LYS A 90 32.82 7.17 21.30
CA LYS A 90 34.15 6.86 20.74
C LYS A 90 35.20 6.69 21.84
N GLY A 91 35.90 5.56 21.84
CA GLY A 91 36.93 5.22 22.82
C GLY A 91 36.40 4.72 24.16
N HIS A 92 35.09 4.62 24.36
CA HIS A 92 34.52 4.02 25.57
C HIS A 92 34.72 2.50 25.57
N PRO A 93 35.14 1.88 26.68
CA PRO A 93 35.49 0.46 26.72
C PRO A 93 34.33 -0.50 26.42
N TYR A 94 33.08 -0.08 26.69
CA TYR A 94 31.90 -0.96 26.62
C TYR A 94 30.81 -0.50 25.65
N ILE A 95 30.87 0.73 25.14
CA ILE A 95 29.85 1.30 24.24
C ILE A 95 30.49 2.13 23.11
N ALA A 96 31.71 1.79 22.70
CA ALA A 96 32.30 2.38 21.52
C ALA A 96 31.65 1.82 20.23
N PRO A 97 31.71 2.58 19.11
CA PRO A 97 31.52 2.01 17.79
C PRO A 97 32.42 0.77 17.61
N GLY A 98 31.89 -0.30 17.02
CA GLY A 98 32.53 -1.62 16.91
C GLY A 98 32.44 -2.50 18.16
N GLY A 99 31.91 -2.00 19.29
CA GLY A 99 31.52 -2.79 20.45
C GLY A 99 30.19 -3.53 20.21
N VAL A 100 29.86 -4.50 21.07
CA VAL A 100 28.61 -5.25 20.98
C VAL A 100 27.62 -4.72 22.01
N ILE A 101 26.50 -4.21 21.53
CA ILE A 101 25.36 -3.74 22.32
C ILE A 101 24.14 -4.49 21.82
N GLN A 102 23.78 -5.59 22.49
CA GLN A 102 22.76 -6.52 22.00
C GLN A 102 21.58 -6.69 22.95
N ARG A 103 20.40 -6.87 22.35
CA ARG A 103 19.14 -7.18 23.03
C ARG A 103 18.77 -6.22 24.17
N PRO A 104 18.77 -4.90 23.97
CA PRO A 104 18.43 -3.96 25.02
C PRO A 104 17.01 -4.18 25.55
N LYS A 105 16.85 -4.05 26.87
CA LYS A 105 15.56 -4.12 27.58
C LYS A 105 15.47 -2.98 28.58
N VAL A 106 14.29 -2.38 28.69
CA VAL A 106 14.04 -1.24 29.57
C VAL A 106 12.94 -1.56 30.56
N ALA A 107 13.17 -1.28 31.84
CA ALA A 107 12.16 -1.33 32.89
C ALA A 107 12.19 -0.05 33.73
N TYR A 108 11.04 0.31 34.28
CA TYR A 108 10.88 1.47 35.17
C TYR A 108 11.02 1.02 36.62
N SER A 109 11.77 1.77 37.43
CA SER A 109 11.83 1.56 38.87
C SER A 109 11.03 2.63 39.62
N PRO A 110 10.01 2.24 40.41
CA PRO A 110 9.31 3.16 41.29
C PRO A 110 10.19 3.79 42.38
N ASP A 111 11.24 3.10 42.81
CA ASP A 111 12.11 3.53 43.92
C ASP A 111 13.06 4.67 43.51
N THR A 112 13.50 4.67 42.25
CA THR A 112 14.37 5.73 41.69
C THR A 112 13.61 6.77 40.87
N ASP A 113 12.37 6.47 40.46
CA ASP A 113 11.60 7.24 39.47
C ASP A 113 12.33 7.34 38.10
N ASP A 114 13.22 6.39 37.81
CA ASP A 114 13.99 6.32 36.59
C ASP A 114 13.69 5.05 35.77
N TYR A 115 14.02 5.11 34.48
CA TYR A 115 14.04 3.98 33.57
C TYR A 115 15.45 3.41 33.48
N HIS A 116 15.57 2.09 33.61
CA HIS A 116 16.82 1.34 33.62
C HIS A 116 16.88 0.47 32.36
N MET A 117 17.91 0.70 31.55
CA MET A 117 18.23 -0.10 30.36
C MET A 117 19.31 -1.12 30.69
N TRP A 118 19.05 -2.37 30.34
CA TRP A 118 19.99 -3.49 30.47
C TRP A 118 20.16 -4.21 29.14
N TRP A 119 21.37 -4.67 28.85
CA TRP A 119 21.68 -5.33 27.58
C TRP A 119 22.89 -6.26 27.71
N HIS A 120 23.14 -7.06 26.68
CA HIS A 120 24.38 -7.83 26.54
C HIS A 120 25.51 -6.91 26.03
N ALA A 121 26.47 -6.63 26.91
CA ALA A 121 27.63 -5.81 26.58
C ALA A 121 28.84 -6.70 26.27
N ASP A 122 29.41 -6.52 25.07
CA ASP A 122 30.57 -7.30 24.65
C ASP A 122 31.53 -6.54 23.74
N ASN A 123 32.62 -7.22 23.37
CA ASN A 123 33.49 -6.84 22.28
C ASN A 123 33.25 -7.74 21.06
N SER A 124 33.88 -7.41 19.93
CA SER A 124 33.73 -8.16 18.67
C SER A 124 34.17 -9.62 18.74
N THR A 125 34.92 -10.02 19.78
CA THR A 125 35.34 -11.41 20.02
C THR A 125 34.38 -12.20 20.90
N TYR A 126 33.31 -11.56 21.42
CA TYR A 126 32.37 -12.15 22.39
C TYR A 126 33.10 -12.70 23.64
N GLY A 127 34.11 -11.97 24.11
CA GLY A 127 35.00 -12.39 25.19
C GLY A 127 34.77 -11.71 26.53
N LEU A 128 34.00 -10.60 26.58
CA LEU A 128 33.71 -9.89 27.83
C LEU A 128 32.59 -10.57 28.61
N LEU A 129 31.52 -10.97 27.92
CA LEU A 129 30.36 -11.65 28.48
C LEU A 129 29.74 -10.91 29.68
N LEU A 130 29.42 -9.62 29.50
CA LEU A 130 28.92 -8.71 30.55
C LEU A 130 27.46 -8.30 30.30
N GLN A 131 26.83 -7.79 31.36
CA GLN A 131 25.57 -7.05 31.30
C GLN A 131 25.87 -5.56 31.40
N GLY A 132 25.50 -4.79 30.40
CA GLY A 132 25.57 -3.34 30.46
C GLY A 132 24.35 -2.74 31.16
N HIS A 133 24.56 -1.64 31.88
CA HIS A 133 23.50 -0.88 32.56
C HIS A 133 23.57 0.60 32.22
N ALA A 134 22.43 1.21 31.93
CA ALA A 134 22.27 2.64 31.71
C ALA A 134 20.95 3.14 32.30
N VAL A 135 20.88 4.43 32.64
CA VAL A 135 19.73 5.04 33.31
C VAL A 135 19.25 6.33 32.63
N SER A 136 17.95 6.58 32.66
CA SER A 136 17.35 7.85 32.23
C SER A 136 16.06 8.14 33.00
N SER A 137 15.80 9.41 33.30
CA SER A 137 14.51 9.85 33.85
C SER A 137 13.40 9.93 32.81
N ALA A 138 13.75 9.82 31.52
CA ALA A 138 12.81 9.78 30.41
C ALA A 138 12.90 8.44 29.68
N ILE A 139 11.75 7.80 29.44
CA ILE A 139 11.72 6.49 28.75
C ILE A 139 12.42 6.52 27.39
N GLY A 140 12.25 7.60 26.62
CA GLY A 140 12.90 7.77 25.31
C GLY A 140 14.40 8.08 25.37
N GLY A 141 14.97 8.26 26.57
CA GLY A 141 16.34 8.68 26.76
C GLY A 141 16.56 10.19 26.55
N PRO A 142 17.83 10.61 26.32
CA PRO A 142 19.00 9.73 26.23
C PRO A 142 19.31 9.05 27.57
N TYR A 143 19.86 7.84 27.50
CA TYR A 143 20.33 7.06 28.64
C TYR A 143 21.80 7.35 28.89
N THR A 144 22.16 7.40 30.17
CA THR A 144 23.54 7.58 30.62
C THR A 144 24.09 6.22 31.06
N PHE A 145 25.20 5.80 30.48
CA PHE A 145 25.91 4.58 30.87
C PHE A 145 26.30 4.64 32.36
N VAL A 146 26.10 3.54 33.08
CA VAL A 146 26.45 3.39 34.50
C VAL A 146 27.65 2.45 34.62
N ASP A 147 27.48 1.19 34.26
CA ASP A 147 28.51 0.16 34.32
C ASP A 147 28.26 -1.00 33.34
N ALA A 148 29.21 -1.95 33.31
CA ALA A 148 29.07 -3.23 32.66
C ALA A 148 29.66 -4.32 33.57
N ILE A 149 28.83 -5.29 33.99
CA ILE A 149 29.16 -6.21 35.08
C ILE A 149 28.92 -7.69 34.73
N ALA A 150 29.66 -8.57 35.41
CA ALA A 150 29.43 -10.00 35.39
C ALA A 150 28.32 -10.37 36.41
N PRO A 151 27.18 -10.94 35.99
CA PRO A 151 26.02 -11.16 36.87
C PRO A 151 26.27 -12.21 37.95
N LEU A 152 26.35 -11.79 39.22
CA LEU A 152 26.54 -12.68 40.37
C LEU A 152 27.77 -13.60 40.23
N GLY A 153 28.83 -13.10 39.57
CA GLY A 153 30.05 -13.87 39.29
C GLY A 153 29.93 -14.88 38.13
N ASN A 154 28.80 -14.89 37.41
CA ASN A 154 28.62 -15.68 36.18
C ASN A 154 28.90 -14.83 34.93
N TRP A 155 28.92 -15.48 33.77
CA TRP A 155 28.98 -14.81 32.47
C TRP A 155 27.57 -14.48 31.95
N SER A 156 27.48 -13.48 31.10
CA SER A 156 26.24 -13.10 30.40
C SER A 156 26.51 -12.89 28.92
N GLN A 157 25.71 -13.54 28.09
CA GLN A 157 25.64 -13.26 26.66
C GLN A 157 24.21 -12.79 26.36
N ASP A 158 23.48 -13.48 25.48
CA ASP A 158 22.11 -13.17 25.12
C ASP A 158 21.22 -12.84 26.32
N PHE A 159 20.67 -11.63 26.30
CA PHE A 159 19.97 -11.02 27.44
C PHE A 159 18.46 -10.88 27.21
N GLY A 160 17.70 -11.11 28.27
CA GLY A 160 16.27 -10.86 28.38
C GLY A 160 15.90 -10.25 29.72
N LEU A 161 14.75 -9.58 29.77
CA LEU A 161 14.21 -8.97 30.97
C LEU A 161 12.72 -9.26 31.03
N PHE A 162 12.27 -9.71 32.19
CA PHE A 162 10.87 -10.04 32.48
C PHE A 162 10.45 -9.30 33.75
N THR A 163 9.29 -8.65 33.73
CA THR A 163 8.68 -8.07 34.94
C THR A 163 7.38 -8.80 35.20
N ASP A 164 7.27 -9.40 36.38
CA ASP A 164 6.05 -10.08 36.80
C ASP A 164 4.98 -9.04 37.10
N TYR A 165 3.88 -9.07 36.36
CA TYR A 165 2.84 -8.04 36.50
C TYR A 165 2.05 -8.19 37.81
N LYS A 166 2.16 -9.33 38.51
CA LYS A 166 1.40 -9.60 39.74
C LYS A 166 2.05 -8.97 40.96
N ASP A 167 3.38 -8.95 41.03
CA ASP A 167 4.14 -8.41 42.17
C ASP A 167 5.03 -7.21 41.79
N GLY A 168 5.19 -6.91 40.50
CA GLY A 168 6.01 -5.81 39.99
C GLY A 168 7.51 -6.10 39.99
N ARG A 169 7.94 -7.30 40.35
CA ARG A 169 9.36 -7.65 40.46
C ARG A 169 9.94 -7.97 39.08
N SER A 170 11.13 -7.43 38.80
CA SER A 170 11.85 -7.69 37.56
C SER A 170 12.91 -8.78 37.71
N TYR A 171 13.16 -9.49 36.62
CA TYR A 171 14.06 -10.63 36.52
C TYR A 171 14.85 -10.54 35.22
N ALA A 172 16.17 -10.74 35.32
CA ALA A 172 17.06 -10.88 34.18
C ALA A 172 17.14 -12.34 33.75
N LEU A 173 17.13 -12.56 32.44
CA LEU A 173 17.43 -13.83 31.81
C LEU A 173 18.70 -13.72 30.98
N TYR A 174 19.63 -14.67 31.12
CA TYR A 174 20.87 -14.61 30.36
C TYR A 174 21.50 -15.98 30.13
N SER A 175 22.06 -16.19 28.93
CA SER A 175 22.86 -17.38 28.62
C SER A 175 24.31 -17.20 29.09
N ASN A 176 24.94 -18.31 29.51
CA ASN A 176 26.24 -18.29 30.18
C ASN A 176 27.44 -18.48 29.23
N GLY A 177 27.49 -17.75 28.11
CA GLY A 177 28.58 -17.81 27.11
C GLY A 177 28.66 -19.16 26.35
N ASP A 178 29.65 -19.33 25.47
CA ASP A 178 29.69 -20.46 24.51
C ASP A 178 30.61 -21.63 24.92
N SER A 179 31.15 -21.60 26.13
CA SER A 179 32.01 -22.68 26.61
C SER A 179 31.21 -23.96 26.91
N LYS A 180 31.88 -25.12 26.93
CA LYS A 180 31.24 -26.39 27.32
C LYS A 180 30.63 -26.35 28.73
N ASP A 181 31.17 -25.52 29.61
CA ASP A 181 30.68 -25.31 30.98
C ASP A 181 29.66 -24.16 31.06
N GLY A 182 29.50 -23.39 29.98
CA GLY A 182 28.66 -22.19 29.82
C GLY A 182 27.27 -22.43 29.22
N ARG A 183 26.73 -23.64 29.31
CA ARG A 183 25.52 -24.05 28.55
C ARG A 183 24.20 -23.68 29.21
N ASP A 184 24.28 -23.09 30.39
CA ASP A 184 23.14 -22.83 31.25
C ASP A 184 22.53 -21.48 30.91
N VAL A 185 21.20 -21.38 31.02
CA VAL A 185 20.48 -20.11 31.03
C VAL A 185 20.03 -19.84 32.46
N TYR A 186 20.29 -18.62 32.93
CA TYR A 186 19.94 -18.19 34.28
C TYR A 186 18.69 -17.32 34.25
N LEU A 187 17.84 -17.49 35.27
CA LEU A 187 16.78 -16.56 35.64
C LEU A 187 17.12 -16.01 37.02
N SER A 188 17.43 -14.71 37.09
CA SER A 188 17.88 -14.05 38.31
C SER A 188 16.98 -12.87 38.65
N SER A 189 16.61 -12.71 39.92
CA SER A 189 15.78 -11.58 40.34
C SER A 189 16.62 -10.31 40.47
N MET A 190 16.08 -9.18 40.05
CA MET A 190 16.67 -7.86 40.28
C MET A 190 16.26 -7.32 41.66
N ASN A 191 17.03 -6.35 42.15
CA ASN A 191 16.63 -5.52 43.29
C ASN A 191 15.56 -4.50 42.89
N ASN A 192 14.86 -3.91 43.86
CA ASN A 192 13.71 -3.04 43.59
C ASN A 192 14.07 -1.76 42.79
N ASN A 193 15.28 -1.25 42.98
CA ASN A 193 15.79 -0.08 42.25
C ASN A 193 16.39 -0.43 40.87
N LEU A 194 16.34 -1.69 40.44
CA LEU A 194 16.82 -2.17 39.14
C LEU A 194 18.29 -1.83 38.82
N THR A 195 19.14 -1.73 39.84
CA THR A 195 20.58 -1.45 39.69
C THR A 195 21.46 -2.69 39.77
N ALA A 196 20.94 -3.82 40.27
CA ALA A 196 21.72 -5.06 40.41
C ALA A 196 20.84 -6.32 40.46
N LEU A 197 21.47 -7.48 40.27
CA LEU A 197 20.87 -8.78 40.53
C LEU A 197 21.02 -9.16 42.01
N GLU A 198 19.96 -9.72 42.61
CA GLU A 198 19.98 -10.18 44.01
C GLU A 198 20.33 -11.66 44.15
N LYS A 199 19.68 -12.52 43.36
CA LYS A 199 19.84 -13.98 43.45
C LYS A 199 19.41 -14.68 42.18
N VAL A 200 20.00 -15.85 41.94
CA VAL A 200 19.52 -16.82 40.94
C VAL A 200 18.24 -17.47 41.47
N VAL A 201 17.15 -17.35 40.71
CA VAL A 201 15.83 -17.94 41.01
C VAL A 201 15.72 -19.33 40.41
N TYR A 202 16.19 -19.48 39.17
CA TYR A 202 16.22 -20.76 38.49
C TYR A 202 17.39 -20.81 37.49
N ARG A 203 17.81 -22.04 37.18
CA ARG A 203 18.83 -22.33 36.17
C ARG A 203 18.30 -23.40 35.25
N PHE A 204 18.30 -23.16 33.95
CA PHE A 204 17.96 -24.11 32.90
C PHE A 204 19.25 -24.82 32.46
N PRO A 205 19.53 -26.04 32.95
CA PRO A 205 20.87 -26.62 32.81
C PRO A 205 21.01 -27.39 31.49
N LYS A 206 22.17 -27.25 30.83
CA LYS A 206 22.63 -28.13 29.72
C LYS A 206 21.75 -28.18 28.45
N PHE A 207 21.11 -27.08 28.08
CA PHE A 207 20.29 -27.05 26.85
C PHE A 207 20.94 -26.30 25.67
N ASP A 208 22.08 -25.64 25.87
CA ASP A 208 22.74 -24.83 24.83
C ASP A 208 21.75 -23.83 24.20
N LEU A 209 21.07 -23.07 25.07
CA LEU A 209 20.02 -22.11 24.72
C LEU A 209 20.48 -20.66 24.87
N GLU A 210 19.80 -19.79 24.14
CA GLU A 210 20.03 -18.35 24.08
C GLU A 210 18.71 -17.61 23.81
N ALA A 211 18.80 -16.30 23.58
CA ALA A 211 17.69 -15.41 23.27
C ALA A 211 16.46 -15.54 24.21
N PRO A 212 16.65 -15.49 25.54
CA PRO A 212 15.60 -15.89 26.47
C PRO A 212 14.53 -14.80 26.69
N THR A 213 13.29 -15.23 26.85
CA THR A 213 12.16 -14.37 27.24
C THR A 213 11.11 -15.17 28.02
N ILE A 214 10.31 -14.49 28.86
CA ILE A 214 9.20 -15.12 29.59
C ILE A 214 7.89 -14.43 29.23
N MET A 215 6.92 -15.23 28.82
CA MET A 215 5.51 -14.86 28.75
C MET A 215 4.81 -15.34 30.02
N GLN A 216 4.04 -14.46 30.66
CA GLN A 216 3.27 -14.77 31.85
C GLN A 216 1.77 -14.71 31.55
N THR A 217 1.05 -15.78 31.89
CA THR A 217 -0.42 -15.81 31.86
C THR A 217 -0.99 -15.58 33.26
N GLU A 218 -2.31 -15.61 33.38
CA GLU A 218 -2.98 -15.59 34.69
C GLU A 218 -2.58 -16.79 35.57
N LYS A 219 -2.19 -17.91 34.97
CA LYS A 219 -1.97 -19.19 35.67
C LYS A 219 -0.52 -19.65 35.70
N SER A 220 0.27 -19.32 34.69
CA SER A 220 1.59 -19.94 34.51
C SER A 220 2.59 -19.03 33.79
N TYR A 221 3.85 -19.46 33.78
CA TYR A 221 4.97 -18.83 33.12
C TYR A 221 5.47 -19.72 31.99
N TRP A 222 5.83 -19.12 30.87
CA TRP A 222 6.33 -19.79 29.69
C TRP A 222 7.64 -19.13 29.26
N ALA A 223 8.76 -19.84 29.40
CA ALA A 223 10.06 -19.34 28.97
C ALA A 223 10.33 -19.81 27.55
N LEU A 224 10.60 -18.88 26.62
CA LEU A 224 10.93 -19.17 25.23
C LEU A 224 12.41 -18.85 24.98
N MET A 225 13.11 -19.76 24.29
CA MET A 225 14.54 -19.65 24.02
C MET A 225 14.87 -20.32 22.68
N SER A 226 15.85 -19.79 21.95
CA SER A 226 16.43 -20.47 20.78
C SER A 226 17.63 -21.30 21.18
N HIS A 227 18.02 -22.24 20.32
CA HIS A 227 19.33 -22.88 20.42
C HIS A 227 20.46 -21.95 19.95
N LYS A 228 21.69 -22.24 20.39
CA LYS A 228 22.91 -21.51 20.00
C LYS A 228 23.38 -21.86 18.59
N THR A 229 22.83 -21.20 17.58
CA THR A 229 23.22 -21.37 16.17
C THR A 229 23.72 -20.08 15.52
N GLY A 230 24.02 -19.06 16.33
CA GLY A 230 24.36 -17.71 15.86
C GLY A 230 23.18 -17.08 15.12
N TYR A 231 23.45 -16.36 14.04
CA TYR A 231 22.41 -15.76 13.20
C TYR A 231 21.55 -16.76 12.40
N ARG A 232 21.85 -18.06 12.47
CA ARG A 232 21.03 -19.09 11.80
C ARG A 232 19.76 -19.35 12.61
N PRO A 233 18.59 -19.39 11.97
CA PRO A 233 17.34 -19.73 12.65
C PRO A 233 17.35 -21.19 13.08
N ASN A 234 16.64 -21.50 14.16
CA ASN A 234 16.42 -22.86 14.65
C ASN A 234 15.02 -22.99 15.24
N ASN A 235 14.68 -24.17 15.74
CA ASN A 235 13.41 -24.39 16.42
C ASN A 235 13.47 -23.81 17.85
N VAL A 236 12.84 -22.65 18.04
CA VAL A 236 12.60 -22.08 19.37
C VAL A 236 11.81 -23.07 20.21
N VAL A 237 12.23 -23.24 21.46
CA VAL A 237 11.60 -24.11 22.44
C VAL A 237 10.93 -23.27 23.54
N ALA A 238 9.88 -23.83 24.14
CA ALA A 238 9.22 -23.30 25.31
C ALA A 238 9.34 -24.27 26.50
N PHE A 239 9.44 -23.69 27.70
CA PHE A 239 9.31 -24.36 28.99
C PHE A 239 8.12 -23.77 29.72
N ARG A 240 7.40 -24.57 30.51
CA ARG A 240 6.24 -24.11 31.28
C ARG A 240 6.41 -24.39 32.78
N ALA A 241 6.05 -23.43 33.63
CA ALA A 241 6.03 -23.58 35.09
C ALA A 241 4.88 -22.80 35.75
N ASP A 242 4.43 -23.24 36.92
CA ASP A 242 3.45 -22.49 37.75
C ASP A 242 4.14 -21.44 38.66
N SER A 243 5.46 -21.53 38.82
CA SER A 243 6.30 -20.59 39.57
C SER A 243 7.62 -20.38 38.83
N LEU A 244 8.18 -19.17 38.91
CA LEU A 244 9.49 -18.85 38.33
C LEU A 244 10.63 -19.71 38.90
N SER A 245 10.52 -20.15 40.17
CA SER A 245 11.45 -21.08 40.81
C SER A 245 11.34 -22.53 40.29
N GLY A 246 10.39 -22.79 39.39
CA GLY A 246 10.09 -24.11 38.86
C GLY A 246 9.17 -24.94 39.78
N PRO A 247 9.04 -26.25 39.49
CA PRO A 247 9.73 -26.97 38.42
C PRO A 247 9.26 -26.53 37.02
N TRP A 248 10.22 -26.32 36.12
CA TRP A 248 9.95 -26.08 34.69
C TRP A 248 9.78 -27.41 33.96
N SER A 249 8.91 -27.44 32.95
CA SER A 249 8.68 -28.62 32.11
C SER A 249 9.92 -29.01 31.28
N GLN A 250 9.87 -30.15 30.60
CA GLN A 250 10.77 -30.38 29.48
C GLN A 250 10.48 -29.37 28.35
N PRO A 251 11.50 -28.97 27.55
CA PRO A 251 11.30 -28.09 26.42
C PRO A 251 10.46 -28.76 25.34
N PHE A 252 9.66 -27.96 24.64
CA PHE A 252 8.92 -28.39 23.45
C PHE A 252 8.93 -27.28 22.39
N ILE A 253 8.82 -27.65 21.12
CA ILE A 253 8.92 -26.70 19.98
C ILE A 253 7.62 -25.91 19.85
N VAL A 254 7.73 -24.61 19.56
CA VAL A 254 6.59 -23.66 19.56
C VAL A 254 5.95 -23.40 18.18
N ALA A 255 6.55 -23.93 17.12
CA ALA A 255 6.13 -23.73 15.74
C ALA A 255 6.16 -25.06 14.96
N PRO A 256 5.49 -25.16 13.79
CA PRO A 256 5.58 -26.35 12.97
C PRO A 256 7.04 -26.72 12.67
N LEU A 257 7.36 -28.01 12.79
CA LEU A 257 8.70 -28.54 12.51
C LEU A 257 9.20 -28.09 11.14
N ASN A 258 10.53 -27.99 10.98
CA ASN A 258 11.23 -27.59 9.75
C ASN A 258 11.04 -26.13 9.32
N THR A 259 10.09 -25.39 9.92
CA THR A 259 9.97 -23.94 9.66
C THR A 259 11.07 -23.14 10.36
N ARG A 260 11.72 -23.72 11.38
CA ARG A 260 12.70 -23.04 12.27
C ARG A 260 12.11 -21.77 12.85
N THR A 261 10.95 -21.95 13.47
CA THR A 261 10.12 -20.86 14.00
C THR A 261 9.85 -19.80 12.94
N PHE A 262 9.37 -20.23 11.76
CA PHE A 262 9.14 -19.38 10.59
C PHE A 262 10.38 -18.55 10.19
N ASN A 263 11.55 -19.18 10.28
CA ASN A 263 12.86 -18.58 10.03
C ASN A 263 13.07 -17.33 10.91
N SER A 264 12.94 -17.51 12.23
CA SER A 264 13.17 -16.45 13.21
C SER A 264 13.76 -16.98 14.52
N GLN A 265 14.38 -16.07 15.27
CA GLN A 265 14.93 -16.31 16.60
C GLN A 265 14.13 -15.50 17.61
N SER A 266 13.91 -16.04 18.81
CA SER A 266 13.24 -15.28 19.87
C SER A 266 13.99 -13.98 20.20
N GLY A 267 13.26 -12.97 20.66
CA GLY A 267 13.85 -11.73 21.16
C GLY A 267 13.07 -11.18 22.34
N TYR A 268 11.75 -11.27 22.26
CA TYR A 268 10.86 -10.78 23.31
C TYR A 268 9.49 -11.49 23.25
N THR A 269 8.73 -11.38 24.33
CA THR A 269 7.30 -11.68 24.34
C THR A 269 6.56 -10.49 24.94
N LEU A 270 5.41 -10.14 24.37
CA LEU A 270 4.64 -9.00 24.80
C LEU A 270 3.24 -9.43 25.22
N ARG A 271 2.86 -9.08 26.46
CA ARG A 271 1.48 -9.18 26.95
C ARG A 271 0.74 -7.89 26.62
N ILE A 272 -0.37 -8.00 25.92
CA ILE A 272 -1.26 -6.89 25.56
C ILE A 272 -2.56 -7.07 26.32
N GLU A 273 -2.77 -6.23 27.33
CA GLU A 273 -4.01 -6.21 28.11
C GLU A 273 -5.07 -5.38 27.42
N GLY A 274 -5.90 -6.06 26.63
CA GLY A 274 -7.02 -5.45 25.96
C GLY A 274 -8.28 -5.42 26.83
N LYS A 275 -9.19 -4.50 26.50
CA LYS A 275 -10.51 -4.38 27.18
C LYS A 275 -11.36 -5.64 27.09
N LYS A 276 -11.18 -6.47 26.05
CA LYS A 276 -11.97 -7.70 25.85
C LYS A 276 -11.18 -8.95 26.21
N LYS A 277 -9.91 -9.00 25.82
CA LYS A 277 -9.04 -10.15 26.11
C LYS A 277 -7.58 -9.72 26.19
N THR A 278 -6.79 -10.54 26.88
CA THR A 278 -5.33 -10.45 26.84
C THR A 278 -4.81 -11.21 25.63
N THR A 279 -3.98 -10.57 24.81
CA THR A 279 -3.27 -11.18 23.69
C THR A 279 -1.78 -11.20 23.97
N TYR A 280 -1.11 -12.26 23.54
CA TYR A 280 0.34 -12.41 23.67
C TYR A 280 0.98 -12.44 22.28
N LEU A 281 2.10 -11.74 22.13
CA LEU A 281 2.88 -11.74 20.90
C LEU A 281 4.27 -12.33 21.15
N TYR A 282 4.68 -13.20 20.25
CA TYR A 282 6.07 -13.57 20.02
C TYR A 282 6.70 -12.48 19.16
N ILE A 283 7.84 -11.98 19.59
CA ILE A 283 8.58 -10.93 18.90
C ILE A 283 9.97 -11.49 18.64
N GLY A 284 10.19 -11.90 17.39
CA GLY A 284 11.46 -12.46 16.94
C GLY A 284 12.09 -11.66 15.82
N ASP A 285 13.38 -11.90 15.65
CA ASP A 285 14.17 -11.39 14.53
C ASP A 285 14.40 -12.51 13.52
N GLN A 286 14.13 -12.22 12.25
CA GLN A 286 14.61 -13.01 11.11
C GLN A 286 15.94 -12.40 10.68
N TRP A 287 16.99 -12.90 11.30
CA TRP A 287 18.35 -12.45 11.07
C TRP A 287 18.84 -12.73 9.65
N ASP A 288 19.73 -11.86 9.20
CA ASP A 288 20.39 -11.95 7.91
C ASP A 288 21.90 -11.83 8.06
N SER A 289 22.60 -12.94 8.26
CA SER A 289 24.06 -12.89 8.46
C SER A 289 24.83 -12.21 7.32
N ASN A 290 24.28 -12.20 6.10
CA ASN A 290 24.91 -11.55 4.95
C ASN A 290 24.68 -10.03 4.92
N SER A 291 23.65 -9.55 5.62
CA SER A 291 23.24 -8.14 5.65
C SER A 291 22.47 -7.89 6.93
N VAL A 292 23.14 -7.95 8.09
CA VAL A 292 22.46 -7.97 9.41
C VAL A 292 21.60 -6.72 9.62
N TRP A 293 22.04 -5.58 9.09
CA TRP A 293 21.31 -4.31 9.03
C TRP A 293 19.97 -4.37 8.29
N ASP A 294 19.77 -5.39 7.44
CA ASP A 294 18.56 -5.63 6.66
C ASP A 294 17.74 -6.83 7.17
N SER A 295 17.97 -7.22 8.43
CA SER A 295 17.16 -8.24 9.11
C SER A 295 15.69 -7.82 9.23
N ARG A 296 14.80 -8.78 9.49
CA ARG A 296 13.35 -8.54 9.53
C ARG A 296 12.74 -8.91 10.86
N TYR A 297 11.51 -8.45 11.08
CA TYR A 297 10.77 -8.68 12.32
C TYR A 297 9.66 -9.71 12.10
N ILE A 298 9.63 -10.75 12.93
CA ILE A 298 8.60 -11.80 12.92
C ILE A 298 7.77 -11.66 14.20
N TRP A 299 6.65 -10.96 14.10
CA TRP A 299 5.75 -10.70 15.23
C TRP A 299 4.48 -11.53 15.08
N LEU A 300 4.32 -12.56 15.92
CA LEU A 300 3.26 -13.57 15.76
C LEU A 300 2.38 -13.66 17.01
N PRO A 301 1.05 -13.80 16.88
CA PRO A 301 0.20 -14.18 17.99
C PRO A 301 0.63 -15.52 18.59
N ILE A 302 0.62 -15.59 19.93
CA ILE A 302 0.84 -16.83 20.68
C ILE A 302 -0.51 -17.37 21.13
N GLN A 303 -0.80 -18.62 20.81
CA GLN A 303 -1.93 -19.37 21.36
C GLN A 303 -1.46 -20.28 22.49
N THR A 304 -2.16 -20.23 23.61
CA THR A 304 -1.90 -21.11 24.75
C THR A 304 -3.16 -21.89 25.13
N ASP A 305 -3.01 -23.17 25.39
CA ASP A 305 -4.05 -23.99 26.04
C ASP A 305 -3.52 -24.40 27.42
N GLU A 306 -3.96 -23.69 28.47
CA GLU A 306 -3.56 -23.96 29.86
C GLU A 306 -3.96 -25.35 30.35
N SER A 307 -5.02 -25.95 29.78
CA SER A 307 -5.49 -27.28 30.17
C SER A 307 -4.59 -28.37 29.61
N LYS A 308 -4.16 -28.21 28.35
CA LYS A 308 -3.23 -29.12 27.66
C LYS A 308 -1.77 -28.78 27.93
N LYS A 309 -1.50 -27.60 28.50
CA LYS A 309 -0.15 -27.05 28.71
C LYS A 309 0.64 -26.95 27.39
N THR A 310 -0.02 -26.47 26.34
CA THR A 310 0.59 -26.26 25.02
C THR A 310 0.66 -24.78 24.66
N LEU A 311 1.66 -24.44 23.85
CA LEU A 311 1.89 -23.11 23.29
C LEU A 311 2.26 -23.25 21.81
N GLU A 312 1.60 -22.49 20.95
CA GLU A 312 1.84 -22.48 19.50
C GLU A 312 1.87 -21.05 18.94
N LEU A 313 2.71 -20.82 17.94
CA LEU A 313 2.78 -19.56 17.19
C LEU A 313 1.91 -19.62 15.94
N GLU A 314 1.10 -18.59 15.72
CA GLU A 314 0.22 -18.50 14.54
C GLU A 314 0.79 -17.60 13.45
N TRP A 315 1.16 -18.18 12.31
CA TRP A 315 1.61 -17.41 11.15
C TRP A 315 0.45 -16.79 10.37
N HIS A 316 0.52 -15.47 10.20
CA HIS A 316 -0.31 -14.73 9.26
C HIS A 316 0.55 -13.71 8.52
N ASP A 317 0.53 -13.76 7.18
CA ASP A 317 1.30 -12.81 6.36
C ASP A 317 1.02 -11.35 6.74
N VAL A 318 -0.24 -11.06 7.04
CA VAL A 318 -0.75 -9.76 7.45
C VAL A 318 -1.92 -9.96 8.40
N TYR A 319 -1.90 -9.28 9.54
CA TYR A 319 -3.03 -9.26 10.46
C TYR A 319 -3.24 -7.85 11.04
N ASP A 320 -4.49 -7.55 11.35
CA ASP A 320 -4.89 -6.36 12.08
C ASP A 320 -4.82 -6.67 13.57
N LEU A 321 -4.22 -5.77 14.35
CA LEU A 321 -4.06 -5.89 15.80
C LEU A 321 -4.71 -4.67 16.46
N ASP A 322 -5.80 -4.92 17.17
CA ASP A 322 -6.46 -3.93 18.01
C ASP A 322 -5.93 -4.07 19.45
N VAL A 323 -4.88 -3.31 19.75
CA VAL A 323 -4.27 -3.31 21.09
C VAL A 323 -5.24 -2.86 22.19
N LYS A 324 -6.25 -2.04 21.87
CA LYS A 324 -7.19 -1.51 22.86
C LYS A 324 -8.17 -2.57 23.32
N ASN A 325 -8.64 -3.41 22.41
CA ASN A 325 -9.51 -4.54 22.74
C ASN A 325 -8.72 -5.82 23.03
N GLY A 326 -7.46 -5.87 22.61
CA GLY A 326 -6.60 -7.05 22.63
C GLY A 326 -7.02 -8.07 21.58
N ASP A 327 -7.79 -7.67 20.57
CA ASP A 327 -8.21 -8.52 19.47
C ASP A 327 -7.20 -8.45 18.32
N TRP A 328 -7.07 -9.53 17.56
CA TRP A 328 -6.34 -9.52 16.32
C TRP A 328 -7.09 -10.37 15.28
N LYS A 329 -6.89 -10.08 14.01
CA LYS A 329 -7.58 -10.76 12.91
C LYS A 329 -6.70 -10.87 11.67
N PRO A 330 -6.59 -12.06 11.06
CA PRO A 330 -5.82 -12.22 9.83
C PRO A 330 -6.52 -11.53 8.65
N ILE A 331 -5.73 -10.91 7.77
CA ILE A 331 -6.20 -10.30 6.54
C ILE A 331 -6.10 -11.31 5.41
N LYS A 332 -7.26 -11.71 4.88
CA LYS A 332 -7.33 -12.67 3.77
C LYS A 332 -7.09 -11.98 2.43
N GLY A 333 -6.12 -12.48 1.69
CA GLY A 333 -5.81 -12.05 0.33
C GLY A 333 -6.41 -12.92 -0.76
N LYS A 334 -6.26 -12.44 -2.00
CA LYS A 334 -6.55 -13.17 -3.22
C LYS A 334 -5.29 -13.89 -3.71
N PRO A 335 -5.29 -15.24 -3.79
CA PRO A 335 -4.15 -16.00 -4.28
C PRO A 335 -4.07 -16.01 -5.81
N TYR A 336 -2.85 -16.02 -6.33
CA TYR A 336 -2.50 -16.24 -7.73
C TYR A 336 -1.45 -17.37 -7.77
N THR A 337 -1.82 -18.53 -8.30
CA THR A 337 -1.05 -19.78 -8.14
C THR A 337 -0.05 -20.01 -9.26
N ALA A 338 1.02 -20.75 -8.96
CA ALA A 338 2.06 -21.20 -9.89
C ALA A 338 1.48 -21.82 -11.17
N LYS A 339 0.44 -22.64 -11.02
CA LYS A 339 -0.24 -23.32 -12.14
C LYS A 339 -0.73 -22.35 -13.23
N LYS A 340 -1.16 -21.15 -12.85
CA LYS A 340 -1.69 -20.12 -13.77
C LYS A 340 -0.65 -19.10 -14.22
N ALA A 341 0.52 -19.06 -13.61
CA ALA A 341 1.59 -18.17 -14.03
C ALA A 341 2.13 -18.54 -15.42
N LYS A 342 2.69 -17.55 -16.10
CA LYS A 342 3.49 -17.73 -17.32
C LYS A 342 4.96 -17.86 -16.95
N THR A 343 5.71 -18.63 -17.73
CA THR A 343 7.16 -18.74 -17.60
C THR A 343 7.83 -18.26 -18.88
N ASN A 344 9.07 -17.79 -18.77
CA ASN A 344 9.91 -17.37 -19.88
C ASN A 344 11.33 -17.91 -19.68
N GLY A 345 12.05 -18.17 -20.77
CA GLY A 345 13.39 -18.76 -20.72
C GLY A 345 13.36 -20.17 -20.15
N ASP A 346 14.29 -20.46 -19.24
CA ASP A 346 14.44 -21.77 -18.63
C ASP A 346 13.50 -22.00 -17.43
N ALA A 347 12.64 -21.05 -17.08
CA ALA A 347 11.70 -21.19 -15.98
C ALA A 347 10.58 -22.15 -16.40
N TYR A 348 10.21 -23.07 -15.51
CA TYR A 348 9.20 -24.09 -15.80
C TYR A 348 8.35 -24.43 -14.57
N LYS A 349 7.23 -25.10 -14.85
CA LYS A 349 6.31 -25.63 -13.83
C LYS A 349 6.75 -27.05 -13.47
N GLN A 350 7.08 -27.26 -12.20
CA GLN A 350 7.48 -28.55 -11.67
C GLN A 350 6.37 -29.12 -10.78
N GLU A 351 6.23 -30.45 -10.80
CA GLU A 351 5.37 -31.15 -9.86
C GLU A 351 5.92 -30.99 -8.43
N ALA A 352 5.04 -30.60 -7.51
CA ALA A 352 5.35 -30.46 -6.10
C ALA A 352 4.10 -30.77 -5.27
N ASN A 353 4.05 -31.97 -4.67
CA ASN A 353 2.89 -32.44 -3.90
C ASN A 353 2.57 -31.59 -2.64
N PHE A 354 3.56 -30.85 -2.13
CA PHE A 354 3.42 -29.92 -1.01
C PHE A 354 2.99 -28.51 -1.43
N ALA A 355 3.05 -28.19 -2.74
CA ALA A 355 2.69 -26.88 -3.26
C ALA A 355 1.19 -26.79 -3.60
N THR A 356 0.69 -25.57 -3.73
CA THR A 356 -0.67 -25.28 -4.15
C THR A 356 -0.92 -25.83 -5.55
N ASP A 357 -2.07 -26.46 -5.76
CA ASP A 357 -2.43 -27.10 -7.03
C ASP A 357 -1.44 -28.20 -7.50
N GLY A 358 -0.52 -28.66 -6.62
CA GLY A 358 0.50 -29.65 -6.93
C GLY A 358 1.64 -29.15 -7.83
N VAL A 359 1.79 -27.82 -7.99
CA VAL A 359 2.73 -27.21 -8.95
C VAL A 359 3.52 -26.10 -8.29
N ILE A 360 4.83 -26.09 -8.51
CA ILE A 360 5.73 -24.99 -8.14
C ILE A 360 6.45 -24.45 -9.38
N LEU A 361 6.79 -23.17 -9.39
CA LEU A 361 7.60 -22.55 -10.45
C LEU A 361 9.07 -22.62 -10.06
N THR A 362 9.91 -23.16 -10.92
CA THR A 362 11.37 -23.26 -10.69
C THR A 362 12.14 -22.81 -11.93
N GLY A 363 13.47 -22.85 -11.88
CA GLY A 363 14.36 -22.42 -12.96
C GLY A 363 14.48 -20.90 -13.08
N ILE A 364 14.06 -20.13 -12.08
CA ILE A 364 14.12 -18.67 -12.09
C ILE A 364 15.58 -18.20 -11.97
N TYR A 365 16.07 -17.50 -12.99
CA TYR A 365 17.48 -17.11 -13.08
C TYR A 365 17.67 -15.83 -13.89
N GLY A 366 18.32 -14.85 -13.27
CA GLY A 366 18.59 -13.55 -13.91
C GLY A 366 17.33 -12.89 -14.49
N ASN A 367 17.51 -12.16 -15.58
CA ASN A 367 16.42 -11.48 -16.30
C ASN A 367 15.86 -12.31 -17.47
N ASP A 368 16.56 -13.36 -17.88
CA ASP A 368 16.19 -14.15 -19.07
C ASP A 368 15.23 -15.30 -18.71
N SER A 369 15.34 -15.83 -17.49
CA SER A 369 14.50 -16.92 -16.98
C SER A 369 13.59 -16.45 -15.86
N THR A 370 12.33 -16.13 -16.20
CA THR A 370 11.41 -15.41 -15.33
C THR A 370 10.03 -16.03 -15.27
N VAL A 371 9.27 -15.68 -14.23
CA VAL A 371 7.88 -16.08 -14.05
C VAL A 371 6.99 -14.85 -13.94
N THR A 372 5.80 -14.89 -14.55
CA THR A 372 4.88 -13.74 -14.53
C THR A 372 3.49 -14.18 -14.09
N PHE A 373 3.01 -13.55 -13.01
CA PHE A 373 1.63 -13.61 -12.58
C PHE A 373 0.84 -12.49 -13.26
N GLU A 374 -0.35 -12.80 -13.78
CA GLU A 374 -1.15 -11.87 -14.57
C GLU A 374 -2.56 -11.67 -13.99
N ASN A 375 -3.25 -10.66 -14.51
CA ASN A 375 -4.61 -10.29 -14.12
C ASN A 375 -4.74 -9.94 -12.63
N ILE A 376 -3.70 -9.29 -12.11
CA ILE A 376 -3.59 -8.94 -10.71
C ILE A 376 -4.41 -7.69 -10.43
N GLU A 377 -5.19 -7.76 -9.35
CA GLU A 377 -6.02 -6.66 -8.89
C GLU A 377 -5.17 -5.65 -8.11
N GLY A 378 -5.11 -4.44 -8.64
CA GLY A 378 -4.44 -3.30 -8.04
C GLY A 378 -5.43 -2.21 -7.65
N SER A 379 -5.14 -1.57 -6.53
CA SER A 379 -5.90 -0.49 -5.93
C SER A 379 -5.51 0.89 -6.46
N GLY A 380 -4.35 1.00 -7.13
CA GLY A 380 -3.72 2.28 -7.48
C GLY A 380 -2.92 2.91 -6.33
N LYS A 381 -2.74 2.19 -5.22
CA LYS A 381 -1.93 2.59 -4.06
C LYS A 381 -1.04 1.40 -3.63
N PRO A 382 -0.03 1.62 -2.77
CA PRO A 382 0.77 0.53 -2.21
C PRO A 382 -0.10 -0.54 -1.53
N GLN A 383 0.13 -1.80 -1.87
CA GLN A 383 -0.55 -2.98 -1.33
C GLN A 383 0.45 -4.04 -0.95
N TRP A 384 0.16 -4.77 0.12
CA TRP A 384 0.95 -5.93 0.51
C TRP A 384 0.67 -7.10 -0.43
N VAL A 385 1.76 -7.70 -0.93
CA VAL A 385 1.78 -8.91 -1.74
C VAL A 385 2.73 -9.89 -1.09
N SER A 386 2.21 -11.03 -0.66
CA SER A 386 3.01 -12.11 -0.06
C SER A 386 3.45 -13.08 -1.13
N PHE A 387 4.76 -13.32 -1.20
CA PHE A 387 5.36 -14.31 -2.11
C PHE A 387 5.57 -15.58 -1.32
N TYR A 388 4.90 -16.66 -1.71
CA TYR A 388 5.06 -17.99 -1.12
C TYR A 388 6.07 -18.77 -1.93
N TYR A 389 7.10 -19.28 -1.27
CA TYR A 389 8.25 -19.88 -1.93
C TYR A 389 8.86 -21.02 -1.14
N GLN A 390 9.67 -21.78 -1.86
CA GLN A 390 10.59 -22.75 -1.32
C GLN A 390 12.02 -22.36 -1.68
N ASN A 391 12.92 -22.44 -0.71
CA ASN A 391 14.35 -22.40 -0.94
C ASN A 391 14.99 -23.56 -0.18
N ILE A 392 15.82 -24.34 -0.85
CA ILE A 392 16.36 -25.62 -0.34
C ILE A 392 17.88 -25.66 -0.23
N ASP A 393 18.53 -24.50 -0.38
CA ASP A 393 19.98 -24.45 -0.50
C ASP A 393 20.72 -24.82 0.80
N ASP A 394 20.07 -24.71 1.96
CA ASP A 394 20.66 -25.12 3.26
C ASP A 394 20.62 -26.64 3.47
N LEU A 395 19.90 -27.40 2.63
CA LEU A 395 19.79 -28.87 2.66
C LEU A 395 19.38 -29.49 4.02
N GLY A 396 18.97 -28.70 5.01
CA GLY A 396 18.59 -29.15 6.37
C GLY A 396 19.71 -29.10 7.41
N PHE A 397 20.85 -28.49 7.12
CA PHE A 397 21.97 -28.38 8.07
C PHE A 397 21.88 -27.18 9.01
N GLY A 398 21.00 -26.21 8.76
CA GLY A 398 20.78 -25.05 9.61
C GLY A 398 20.43 -25.42 11.06
N ASP A 399 19.87 -26.61 11.29
CA ASP A 399 19.53 -27.12 12.62
C ASP A 399 20.74 -27.70 13.39
N GLN A 400 21.89 -27.90 12.74
CA GLN A 400 23.09 -28.45 13.39
C GLN A 400 24.04 -27.35 13.88
N PRO A 401 24.47 -27.38 15.16
CA PRO A 401 25.59 -26.58 15.64
C PRO A 401 26.86 -26.91 14.83
N GLY A 402 27.46 -25.92 14.17
CA GLY A 402 28.70 -26.12 13.39
C GLY A 402 28.54 -26.89 12.08
N GLY A 403 27.33 -27.04 11.54
CA GLY A 403 27.12 -27.69 10.24
C GLY A 403 27.99 -27.08 9.12
N THR A 404 28.68 -27.92 8.36
CA THR A 404 29.40 -27.58 7.12
C THR A 404 28.61 -28.07 5.91
N PRO A 405 28.58 -27.35 4.77
CA PRO A 405 27.76 -27.76 3.64
C PRO A 405 28.27 -29.09 3.08
N ASP A 406 27.38 -29.85 2.46
CA ASP A 406 27.59 -31.18 1.86
C ASP A 406 28.66 -31.24 0.74
N ARG A 407 29.37 -30.14 0.46
CA ARG A 407 30.51 -30.14 -0.46
C ARG A 407 31.74 -29.64 0.26
N ILE A 408 32.77 -30.49 0.32
CA ILE A 408 34.14 -30.07 0.66
C ILE A 408 34.48 -28.86 -0.22
N GLY A 409 34.54 -27.66 0.38
CA GLY A 409 34.82 -26.39 -0.30
C GLY A 409 33.64 -25.64 -0.93
N GLY A 410 32.38 -26.05 -0.71
CA GLY A 410 31.20 -25.29 -1.11
C GLY A 410 30.85 -24.18 -0.11
N ALA A 411 30.22 -23.09 -0.57
CA ALA A 411 29.76 -22.01 0.29
C ALA A 411 28.27 -22.14 0.63
N TRP A 412 27.92 -21.86 1.89
CA TRP A 412 26.55 -21.83 2.41
C TRP A 412 25.71 -20.74 1.74
N GLN A 413 24.55 -21.09 1.17
CA GLN A 413 23.59 -20.12 0.64
C GLN A 413 22.37 -19.99 1.57
N LEU A 414 22.37 -18.98 2.43
CA LEU A 414 21.30 -18.76 3.42
C LEU A 414 20.04 -18.12 2.85
N ARG A 415 20.14 -17.55 1.65
CA ARG A 415 19.04 -16.93 0.93
C ARG A 415 19.31 -16.94 -0.57
N ARG A 416 18.23 -16.93 -1.33
CA ARG A 416 18.20 -16.46 -2.72
C ARG A 416 17.61 -15.06 -2.78
N ILE A 417 17.84 -14.37 -3.89
CA ILE A 417 17.33 -13.02 -4.12
C ILE A 417 16.63 -13.00 -5.47
N SER A 418 15.37 -12.56 -5.48
CA SER A 418 14.60 -12.39 -6.70
C SER A 418 14.33 -10.93 -7.00
N SER A 419 14.31 -10.58 -8.29
CA SER A 419 13.79 -9.30 -8.77
C SER A 419 12.27 -9.39 -8.88
N VAL A 420 11.56 -8.37 -8.41
CA VAL A 420 10.11 -8.27 -8.56
C VAL A 420 9.79 -7.00 -9.31
N VAL A 421 9.17 -7.12 -10.48
CA VAL A 421 8.84 -6.02 -11.38
C VAL A 421 7.35 -6.00 -11.64
N VAL A 422 6.72 -4.86 -11.40
CA VAL A 422 5.29 -4.64 -11.62
C VAL A 422 5.08 -4.08 -13.03
N ASN A 423 4.18 -4.67 -13.81
CA ASN A 423 3.77 -4.19 -15.14
C ASN A 423 4.93 -4.00 -16.14
N GLY A 424 6.04 -4.73 -15.95
CA GLY A 424 7.25 -4.57 -16.77
C GLY A 424 7.94 -3.21 -16.62
N ASP A 425 7.59 -2.41 -15.61
CA ASP A 425 8.22 -1.12 -15.34
C ASP A 425 9.52 -1.31 -14.54
N PRO A 426 10.71 -1.07 -15.11
CA PRO A 426 11.98 -1.25 -14.40
C PRO A 426 12.10 -0.37 -13.15
N LEU A 427 11.41 0.77 -13.10
CA LEU A 427 11.41 1.67 -11.93
C LEU A 427 10.63 1.08 -10.75
N SER A 428 9.82 0.06 -10.99
CA SER A 428 9.09 -0.66 -9.95
C SER A 428 9.90 -1.80 -9.30
N LEU A 429 11.15 -2.01 -9.73
CA LEU A 429 12.01 -3.09 -9.24
C LEU A 429 12.06 -3.11 -7.71
N GLN A 430 11.70 -4.25 -7.14
CA GLN A 430 11.87 -4.57 -5.73
C GLN A 430 12.74 -5.81 -5.56
N THR A 431 13.57 -5.78 -4.51
CA THR A 431 14.36 -6.94 -4.09
C THR A 431 13.52 -7.81 -3.15
N LEU A 432 13.29 -9.06 -3.52
CA LEU A 432 12.65 -10.09 -2.71
C LEU A 432 13.71 -11.03 -2.12
N TYR A 433 13.92 -10.95 -0.81
CA TYR A 433 14.80 -11.88 -0.10
C TYR A 433 14.05 -13.16 0.25
N GLN A 434 14.57 -14.28 -0.22
CA GLN A 434 13.95 -15.59 -0.05
C GLN A 434 14.88 -16.48 0.76
N ARG A 435 14.64 -16.51 2.08
CA ARG A 435 15.45 -17.27 3.04
C ARG A 435 15.33 -18.76 2.80
N ASP A 436 16.27 -19.57 3.26
CA ASP A 436 16.06 -21.02 3.23
C ASP A 436 14.75 -21.41 3.96
N THR A 437 14.00 -22.36 3.39
CA THR A 437 12.71 -22.84 3.94
C THR A 437 12.72 -24.33 4.26
N HIS A 438 13.79 -25.07 3.95
CA HIS A 438 13.86 -26.54 3.91
C HIS A 438 13.04 -27.20 2.78
N LYS A 439 13.28 -28.49 2.53
CA LYS A 439 12.65 -29.25 1.44
C LYS A 439 11.18 -29.55 1.78
N GLY A 440 10.27 -29.21 0.87
CA GLY A 440 8.84 -29.46 1.02
C GLY A 440 8.11 -28.48 1.93
N VAL A 441 8.78 -27.42 2.39
CA VAL A 441 8.21 -26.41 3.27
C VAL A 441 8.10 -25.09 2.52
N ILE A 442 6.90 -24.52 2.52
CA ILE A 442 6.61 -23.21 1.93
C ILE A 442 6.55 -22.17 3.04
N LEU A 443 7.41 -21.15 2.95
CA LEU A 443 7.30 -19.92 3.75
C LEU A 443 6.89 -18.76 2.84
N SER A 444 6.63 -17.60 3.43
CA SER A 444 6.27 -16.40 2.69
C SER A 444 7.12 -15.19 3.07
N THR A 445 7.31 -14.30 2.10
CA THR A 445 7.92 -12.97 2.33
C THR A 445 7.01 -11.92 1.69
N PRO A 446 6.49 -10.97 2.49
CA PRO A 446 5.63 -9.91 1.99
C PRO A 446 6.44 -8.71 1.48
N LEU A 447 6.01 -8.17 0.34
CA LEU A 447 6.47 -6.90 -0.21
C LEU A 447 5.31 -5.93 -0.36
N GLN A 448 5.59 -4.65 -0.14
CA GLN A 448 4.63 -3.59 -0.44
C GLN A 448 4.85 -3.12 -1.87
N LEU A 449 3.89 -3.40 -2.76
CA LEU A 449 3.97 -3.10 -4.19
C LEU A 449 2.91 -2.06 -4.59
N THR A 450 3.27 -1.13 -5.47
CA THR A 450 2.32 -0.17 -6.04
C THR A 450 1.75 -0.73 -7.32
N LEU A 451 0.55 -1.31 -7.23
CA LEU A 451 -0.17 -1.87 -8.38
C LEU A 451 -1.07 -0.79 -8.99
N ASN A 452 -1.07 -0.68 -10.32
CA ASN A 452 -1.99 0.21 -11.04
C ASN A 452 -3.44 -0.14 -10.73
N LYS A 453 -4.31 0.86 -10.70
CA LYS A 453 -5.73 0.64 -10.43
C LYS A 453 -6.36 -0.24 -11.52
N GLY A 454 -7.03 -1.31 -11.12
CA GLY A 454 -7.72 -2.24 -12.03
C GLY A 454 -7.22 -3.68 -11.90
N ASN A 455 -7.57 -4.55 -12.83
CA ASN A 455 -7.32 -6.00 -12.75
C ASN A 455 -6.33 -6.53 -13.79
N LYS A 456 -5.55 -5.63 -14.39
CA LYS A 456 -4.62 -5.96 -15.48
C LYS A 456 -3.16 -5.84 -15.07
N ASN A 457 -2.88 -5.87 -13.77
CA ASN A 457 -1.50 -5.81 -13.33
C ASN A 457 -0.80 -7.14 -13.61
N THR A 458 0.50 -7.04 -13.88
CA THR A 458 1.41 -8.18 -13.89
C THR A 458 2.47 -8.00 -12.83
N ILE A 459 2.93 -9.12 -12.28
CA ILE A 459 4.11 -9.18 -11.42
C ILE A 459 5.03 -10.22 -12.04
N THR A 460 6.19 -9.76 -12.51
CA THR A 460 7.25 -10.60 -13.06
C THR A 460 8.33 -10.78 -12.01
N VAL A 461 8.73 -12.03 -11.79
CA VAL A 461 9.79 -12.42 -10.87
C VAL A 461 10.94 -13.03 -11.65
N GLY A 462 12.13 -12.45 -11.49
CA GLY A 462 13.40 -12.97 -12.01
C GLY A 462 14.39 -13.21 -10.87
N GLY A 463 15.63 -13.52 -11.20
CA GLY A 463 16.70 -13.74 -10.22
C GLY A 463 17.67 -12.56 -10.15
N LEU A 464 18.19 -12.28 -8.94
CA LEU A 464 19.21 -11.27 -8.67
C LEU A 464 20.45 -11.91 -8.08
N TYR A 465 21.60 -11.22 -8.20
CA TYR A 465 22.86 -11.71 -7.65
C TYR A 465 22.76 -11.87 -6.12
N ASN A 466 22.98 -13.09 -5.63
CA ASN A 466 22.84 -13.45 -4.22
C ASN A 466 24.20 -13.63 -3.50
N GLY A 467 25.31 -13.27 -4.15
CA GLY A 467 26.67 -13.52 -3.69
C GLY A 467 27.34 -14.72 -4.34
N PHE A 468 26.57 -15.59 -5.01
CA PHE A 468 27.07 -16.81 -5.65
C PHE A 468 26.64 -16.87 -7.12
N ASP A 469 25.35 -16.68 -7.37
CA ASP A 469 24.73 -16.72 -8.69
C ASP A 469 23.53 -15.76 -8.75
N TYR A 470 22.74 -15.84 -9.83
CA TYR A 470 21.54 -15.03 -10.04
C TYR A 470 20.26 -15.83 -9.87
N LYS A 471 20.24 -16.84 -8.99
CA LYS A 471 19.12 -17.76 -8.83
C LYS A 471 18.04 -17.19 -7.90
N GLY A 472 16.78 -17.21 -8.37
CA GLY A 472 15.59 -16.96 -7.55
C GLY A 472 15.10 -18.22 -6.84
N ALA A 473 14.31 -18.08 -5.78
CA ALA A 473 13.71 -19.24 -5.12
C ALA A 473 12.47 -19.75 -5.85
N ASP A 474 12.09 -21.00 -5.61
CA ASP A 474 10.98 -21.65 -6.29
C ASP A 474 9.66 -21.07 -5.76
N LEU A 475 8.73 -20.68 -6.63
CA LEU A 475 7.52 -19.94 -6.27
C LEU A 475 6.26 -20.81 -6.33
N ASP A 476 5.54 -20.89 -5.22
CA ASP A 476 4.25 -21.59 -5.10
C ASP A 476 3.09 -20.70 -5.56
N ARG A 477 2.98 -19.50 -4.97
CA ARG A 477 1.92 -18.53 -5.27
C ARG A 477 2.29 -17.14 -4.80
N ILE A 478 1.53 -16.15 -5.27
CA ILE A 478 1.48 -14.84 -4.63
C ILE A 478 0.08 -14.58 -4.05
N VAL A 479 -0.01 -13.81 -2.98
CA VAL A 479 -1.28 -13.44 -2.33
C VAL A 479 -1.37 -11.93 -2.24
N VAL A 480 -2.41 -11.35 -2.87
CA VAL A 480 -2.62 -9.89 -2.91
C VAL A 480 -3.76 -9.49 -1.98
N LEU A 481 -3.52 -8.57 -1.05
CA LEU A 481 -4.51 -8.20 -0.04
C LEU A 481 -5.50 -7.11 -0.52
N PRO A 482 -6.82 -7.25 -0.27
CA PRO A 482 -7.86 -6.42 -0.88
C PRO A 482 -8.11 -5.07 -0.16
N GLY A 483 -8.36 -4.00 -0.93
CA GLY A 483 -8.75 -2.68 -0.41
C GLY A 483 -10.26 -2.45 -0.21
N ALA A 484 -11.15 -3.27 -0.81
CA ALA A 484 -12.61 -3.04 -0.82
C ALA A 484 -13.33 -3.49 0.47
N ILE A 485 -12.78 -4.47 1.20
CA ILE A 485 -13.34 -4.99 2.46
C ILE A 485 -13.33 -3.92 3.56
N GLY A 486 -12.38 -2.98 3.51
CA GLY A 486 -12.28 -1.88 4.46
C GLY A 486 -13.51 -0.96 4.46
N MET A 487 -14.15 -0.71 3.32
CA MET A 487 -15.32 0.18 3.24
C MET A 487 -16.58 -0.40 3.89
N TYR A 488 -16.77 -1.72 3.81
CA TYR A 488 -17.89 -2.41 4.46
C TYR A 488 -17.68 -2.49 5.99
N ALA A 489 -16.44 -2.67 6.46
CA ALA A 489 -16.13 -2.64 7.88
C ALA A 489 -16.42 -1.27 8.52
N LEU A 490 -16.20 -0.18 7.78
CA LEU A 490 -16.48 1.19 8.26
C LEU A 490 -17.96 1.52 8.31
N SER A 491 -18.78 1.00 7.39
CA SER A 491 -20.23 1.21 7.46
C SER A 491 -20.78 0.64 8.75
N LEU A 492 -20.30 -0.53 9.18
CA LEU A 492 -20.68 -1.14 10.47
C LEU A 492 -20.23 -0.29 11.67
N GLY A 493 -19.15 0.49 11.55
CA GLY A 493 -18.69 1.41 12.60
C GLY A 493 -19.56 2.66 12.73
N VAL A 494 -19.94 3.29 11.61
CA VAL A 494 -20.81 4.48 11.59
C VAL A 494 -22.23 4.16 12.06
N GLN A 495 -22.71 2.94 11.80
CA GLN A 495 -24.01 2.44 12.24
C GLN A 495 -24.21 2.46 13.77
N ASN A 496 -23.13 2.54 14.56
CA ASN A 496 -23.15 2.49 16.02
C ASN A 496 -22.96 3.86 16.70
N MET A 497 -23.07 4.98 15.98
CA MET A 497 -22.87 6.34 16.52
C MET A 497 -24.22 7.06 16.83
N ASN A 498 -24.34 7.65 18.03
CA ASN A 498 -25.55 8.35 18.53
C ASN A 498 -26.03 9.49 17.62
N GLU A 499 -27.35 9.74 17.57
CA GLU A 499 -28.05 10.60 16.59
C GLU A 499 -27.67 12.09 16.61
N THR A 500 -27.29 12.66 17.75
CA THR A 500 -26.96 14.09 17.89
C THR A 500 -25.45 14.34 17.77
N LEU A 501 -25.05 15.11 16.75
CA LEU A 501 -23.67 15.57 16.62
C LEU A 501 -23.36 16.67 17.65
N PRO A 502 -22.19 16.65 18.32
CA PRO A 502 -21.73 17.77 19.11
C PRO A 502 -21.62 19.05 18.28
N ASN A 503 -21.96 20.21 18.85
CA ASN A 503 -21.95 21.52 18.16
C ASN A 503 -20.67 21.83 17.35
N PRO A 504 -19.43 21.49 17.80
CA PRO A 504 -18.21 21.74 17.02
C PRO A 504 -18.11 20.92 15.72
N VAL A 505 -18.87 19.84 15.59
CA VAL A 505 -18.82 18.95 14.43
C VAL A 505 -19.48 19.60 13.21
N TYR A 506 -20.50 20.45 13.40
CA TYR A 506 -21.19 21.13 12.30
C TYR A 506 -20.25 22.06 11.51
N PRO A 507 -19.46 22.95 12.15
CA PRO A 507 -18.47 23.77 11.44
C PRO A 507 -17.29 22.95 10.89
N LEU A 508 -16.86 21.89 11.58
CA LEU A 508 -15.82 20.99 11.07
C LEU A 508 -16.23 20.33 9.75
N LEU A 509 -17.44 19.77 9.69
CA LEU A 509 -18.00 19.17 8.48
C LEU A 509 -18.26 20.21 7.38
N SER A 510 -18.71 21.41 7.76
CA SER A 510 -18.89 22.52 6.80
C SER A 510 -17.56 22.95 6.18
N GLY A 511 -16.48 22.98 6.97
CA GLY A 511 -15.13 23.24 6.49
C GLY A 511 -14.58 22.15 5.56
N LEU A 512 -14.83 20.88 5.87
CA LEU A 512 -14.52 19.74 4.99
C LEU A 512 -15.27 19.82 3.66
N ASN A 513 -16.56 20.15 3.70
CA ASN A 513 -17.40 20.31 2.52
C ASN A 513 -16.94 21.48 1.66
N ALA A 514 -16.66 22.63 2.26
CA ALA A 514 -16.16 23.81 1.57
C ALA A 514 -14.84 23.53 0.84
N ALA A 515 -13.89 22.87 1.53
CA ALA A 515 -12.63 22.46 0.91
C ALA A 515 -12.85 21.46 -0.23
N THR A 516 -13.74 20.47 -0.03
CA THR A 516 -14.10 19.51 -1.09
C THR A 516 -14.62 20.24 -2.33
N VAL A 517 -15.52 21.22 -2.17
CA VAL A 517 -16.03 22.04 -3.28
C VAL A 517 -14.90 22.76 -4.02
N GLY A 518 -13.92 23.32 -3.29
CA GLY A 518 -12.72 23.91 -3.89
C GLY A 518 -11.91 22.92 -4.74
N VAL A 519 -11.72 21.69 -4.28
CA VAL A 519 -11.03 20.63 -5.04
C VAL A 519 -11.82 20.23 -6.29
N VAL A 520 -13.15 20.08 -6.18
CA VAL A 520 -14.00 19.72 -7.33
C VAL A 520 -14.02 20.84 -8.38
N ALA A 521 -14.06 22.09 -7.94
CA ALA A 521 -13.98 23.26 -8.82
C ALA A 521 -12.67 23.27 -9.62
N LEU A 522 -11.54 22.96 -8.97
CA LEU A 522 -10.24 22.84 -9.66
C LEU A 522 -10.25 21.72 -10.70
N ALA A 523 -10.79 20.55 -10.35
CA ALA A 523 -10.89 19.44 -11.28
C ALA A 523 -11.77 19.80 -12.50
N ALA A 524 -12.86 20.54 -12.30
CA ALA A 524 -13.73 21.02 -13.37
C ALA A 524 -12.96 21.94 -14.35
N VAL A 525 -12.17 22.88 -13.81
CA VAL A 525 -11.34 23.79 -14.61
C VAL A 525 -10.27 23.03 -15.40
N GLN A 526 -9.55 22.12 -14.75
CA GLN A 526 -8.52 21.29 -15.42
C GLN A 526 -9.10 20.40 -16.53
N LEU A 527 -10.32 19.88 -16.34
CA LEU A 527 -11.04 19.14 -17.37
C LEU A 527 -11.48 20.06 -18.51
N ALA A 528 -11.93 21.28 -18.21
CA ALA A 528 -12.31 22.28 -19.21
C ALA A 528 -11.13 22.66 -20.09
N GLU A 529 -9.97 22.94 -19.51
CA GLU A 529 -8.74 23.24 -20.25
C GLU A 529 -8.36 22.12 -21.23
N LYS A 530 -8.57 20.85 -20.84
CA LYS A 530 -8.29 19.68 -21.69
C LYS A 530 -9.38 19.44 -22.75
N ALA A 531 -10.63 19.76 -22.46
CA ALA A 531 -11.76 19.55 -23.36
C ALA A 531 -11.93 20.66 -24.40
N ILE A 532 -11.56 21.90 -24.05
CA ILE A 532 -11.66 23.06 -24.93
C ILE A 532 -10.51 23.02 -25.94
N ARG A 533 -10.80 22.50 -27.13
CA ARG A 533 -9.85 22.47 -28.26
C ARG A 533 -10.10 23.55 -29.30
N ASP A 534 -11.32 24.08 -29.34
CA ASP A 534 -11.82 25.00 -30.36
C ASP A 534 -12.98 25.85 -29.82
N LYS A 535 -13.44 26.83 -30.62
CA LYS A 535 -14.51 27.75 -30.22
C LYS A 535 -15.85 27.03 -29.98
N LEU A 536 -16.16 25.97 -30.73
CA LEU A 536 -17.40 25.21 -30.54
C LEU A 536 -17.34 24.40 -29.25
N SER A 537 -16.22 23.72 -28.98
CA SER A 537 -16.02 23.00 -27.72
C SER A 537 -16.15 23.95 -26.51
N ARG A 538 -15.68 25.20 -26.61
CA ARG A 538 -15.88 26.24 -25.59
C ARG A 538 -17.36 26.58 -25.38
N ILE A 539 -18.12 26.78 -26.47
CA ILE A 539 -19.56 27.03 -26.39
C ILE A 539 -20.29 25.86 -25.75
N LEU A 540 -19.93 24.62 -26.09
CA LEU A 540 -20.56 23.41 -25.53
C LEU A 540 -20.27 23.23 -24.04
N VAL A 541 -19.07 23.55 -23.57
CA VAL A 541 -18.76 23.56 -22.13
C VAL A 541 -19.63 24.58 -21.39
N ILE A 542 -19.71 25.82 -21.89
CA ILE A 542 -20.52 26.89 -21.29
C ILE A 542 -22.01 26.52 -21.30
N PHE A 543 -22.51 26.07 -22.46
CA PHE A 543 -23.89 25.66 -22.61
C PHE A 543 -24.23 24.48 -21.71
N GLY A 544 -23.36 23.46 -21.64
CA GLY A 544 -23.54 22.31 -20.75
C GLY A 544 -23.65 22.73 -19.27
N ALA A 545 -22.80 23.67 -18.84
CA ALA A 545 -22.87 24.23 -17.48
C ALA A 545 -24.18 24.99 -17.25
N CYS A 546 -24.51 25.97 -18.10
CA CYS A 546 -25.73 26.78 -17.96
C CYS A 546 -27.01 25.93 -18.02
N ALA A 547 -27.10 25.03 -19.01
CA ALA A 547 -28.25 24.15 -19.16
C ALA A 547 -28.41 23.24 -17.94
N GLY A 548 -27.31 22.66 -17.44
CA GLY A 548 -27.33 21.81 -16.26
C GLY A 548 -27.75 22.54 -14.98
N LEU A 549 -27.50 23.85 -14.88
CA LEU A 549 -27.97 24.68 -13.76
C LEU A 549 -29.47 24.98 -13.85
N CYS A 550 -30.01 25.15 -15.06
CA CYS A 550 -31.42 25.52 -15.27
C CYS A 550 -32.40 24.34 -15.09
N TYR A 551 -31.95 23.09 -15.32
CA TYR A 551 -32.82 21.90 -15.27
C TYR A 551 -32.26 20.80 -14.39
N ASN A 552 -33.06 20.37 -13.41
CA ASN A 552 -32.65 19.40 -12.41
C ASN A 552 -32.98 17.94 -12.75
N ALA A 553 -33.61 17.68 -13.90
CA ALA A 553 -34.01 16.33 -14.28
C ALA A 553 -32.81 15.47 -14.69
N LEU A 554 -32.73 14.25 -14.17
CA LEU A 554 -31.55 13.39 -14.30
C LEU A 554 -31.34 12.81 -15.71
N TRP A 555 -32.43 12.58 -16.45
CA TRP A 555 -32.39 12.17 -17.86
C TRP A 555 -31.86 13.28 -18.78
N TYR A 556 -31.87 14.53 -18.31
CA TYR A 556 -31.49 15.70 -19.09
C TYR A 556 -30.00 15.70 -19.43
N PHE A 557 -29.14 15.21 -18.51
CA PHE A 557 -27.69 15.27 -18.68
C PHE A 557 -27.18 14.38 -19.83
N PRO A 558 -27.57 13.09 -19.94
CA PRO A 558 -27.23 12.28 -21.12
C PRO A 558 -27.75 12.88 -22.43
N VAL A 559 -28.96 13.44 -22.42
CA VAL A 559 -29.57 14.05 -23.61
C VAL A 559 -28.77 15.26 -24.06
N LEU A 560 -28.36 16.14 -23.14
CA LEU A 560 -27.48 17.27 -23.46
C LEU A 560 -26.16 16.82 -24.06
N MET A 561 -25.53 15.79 -23.48
CA MET A 561 -24.28 15.22 -24.01
C MET A 561 -24.46 14.69 -25.44
N MET A 562 -25.56 13.99 -25.72
CA MET A 562 -25.89 13.51 -27.06
C MET A 562 -26.10 14.67 -28.05
N ILE A 563 -26.83 15.72 -27.65
CA ILE A 563 -27.03 16.93 -28.46
C ILE A 563 -25.70 17.61 -28.77
N GLY A 564 -24.82 17.78 -27.78
CA GLY A 564 -23.50 18.36 -28.00
C GLY A 564 -22.63 17.55 -28.97
N GLY A 565 -22.71 16.23 -28.91
CA GLY A 565 -22.07 15.34 -29.88
C GLY A 565 -22.62 15.51 -31.30
N LEU A 566 -23.95 15.52 -31.45
CA LEU A 566 -24.60 15.72 -32.74
C LEU A 566 -24.27 17.09 -33.36
N LEU A 567 -24.35 18.17 -32.56
CA LEU A 567 -24.00 19.52 -32.99
C LEU A 567 -22.55 19.60 -33.50
N THR A 568 -21.63 18.92 -32.82
CA THR A 568 -20.22 18.89 -33.24
C THR A 568 -20.01 18.13 -34.54
N SER A 569 -20.68 16.98 -34.70
CA SER A 569 -20.62 16.18 -35.93
C SER A 569 -21.23 16.93 -37.14
N ILE A 570 -22.33 17.65 -36.94
CA ILE A 570 -22.97 18.48 -37.98
C ILE A 570 -22.09 19.68 -38.35
N TRP A 571 -21.50 20.35 -37.35
CA TRP A 571 -20.64 21.50 -37.55
C TRP A 571 -19.39 21.15 -38.37
N ASP A 572 -18.65 20.10 -37.95
CA ASP A 572 -17.42 19.68 -38.61
C ASP A 572 -17.66 18.94 -39.93
N GLY A 573 -18.77 18.23 -40.04
CA GLY A 573 -19.12 17.42 -41.21
C GLY A 573 -19.72 18.23 -42.36
N TRP A 574 -20.61 19.18 -42.07
CA TRP A 574 -21.44 19.85 -43.07
C TRP A 574 -21.23 21.36 -43.15
N LEU A 575 -21.32 22.08 -42.02
CA LEU A 575 -21.24 23.56 -42.02
C LEU A 575 -19.83 24.10 -42.29
N TYR A 576 -18.79 23.49 -41.72
CA TYR A 576 -17.41 23.93 -41.90
C TYR A 576 -16.94 23.82 -43.36
N GLN A 577 -17.37 22.75 -44.07
CA GLN A 577 -17.06 22.57 -45.49
C GLN A 577 -17.77 23.60 -46.39
N GLN A 578 -19.04 23.94 -46.09
CA GLN A 578 -19.77 24.98 -46.81
C GLN A 578 -19.16 26.37 -46.60
N PHE A 579 -18.71 26.68 -45.38
CA PHE A 579 -18.05 27.93 -45.05
C PHE A 579 -16.68 28.08 -45.74
N LEU A 580 -15.90 27.01 -45.82
CA LEU A 580 -14.64 26.97 -46.59
C LEU A 580 -14.88 27.21 -48.08
N ARG A 581 -15.89 26.54 -48.67
CA ARG A 581 -16.26 26.75 -50.08
C ARG A 581 -16.71 28.19 -50.35
N ALA A 582 -17.52 28.75 -49.46
CA ALA A 582 -17.95 30.14 -49.54
C ALA A 582 -16.78 31.12 -49.43
N ARG A 583 -15.84 30.88 -48.49
CA ARG A 583 -14.65 31.74 -48.29
C ARG A 583 -13.65 31.66 -49.46
N ILE A 584 -13.46 30.48 -50.05
CA ILE A 584 -12.62 30.28 -51.25
C ILE A 584 -13.28 30.94 -52.46
N ALA A 585 -14.59 30.79 -52.64
CA ALA A 585 -15.34 31.49 -53.69
C ALA A 585 -15.28 33.03 -53.52
N TRP A 586 -15.25 33.52 -52.29
CA TRP A 586 -15.13 34.95 -52.00
C TRP A 586 -13.70 35.49 -52.21
N LYS A 587 -12.67 34.68 -51.91
CA LYS A 587 -11.26 35.01 -52.16
C LYS A 587 -10.93 35.00 -53.66
N ASN A 588 -11.46 34.04 -54.42
CA ASN A 588 -11.28 33.96 -55.88
C ASN A 588 -12.09 35.04 -56.63
N ARG A 589 -13.10 35.65 -56.00
CA ARG A 589 -13.82 36.81 -56.54
C ARG A 589 -13.03 38.13 -56.45
N ARG A 590 -11.94 38.18 -55.68
CA ARG A 590 -11.11 39.39 -55.51
C ARG A 590 -9.82 39.39 -56.33
N VAL A 591 -9.51 38.31 -57.05
CA VAL A 591 -8.25 38.21 -57.81
C VAL A 591 -8.52 37.65 -59.21
N ALA A 592 -8.70 38.56 -60.17
CA ALA A 592 -8.38 38.45 -61.62
C ALA A 592 -8.78 39.77 -62.33
N PRO A 593 -8.18 40.18 -63.47
CA PRO A 593 -6.78 40.02 -63.94
C PRO A 593 -6.15 41.35 -64.48
N HIS A 594 -4.82 41.47 -64.47
CA HIS A 594 -3.97 42.33 -65.33
C HIS A 594 -2.54 41.79 -65.09
N GLU A 595 -1.66 41.50 -66.04
CA GLU A 595 -1.55 41.88 -67.45
C GLU A 595 -0.52 40.92 -68.09
N LEU A 596 -0.82 40.42 -69.29
CA LEU A 596 0.12 39.81 -70.22
C LEU A 596 0.60 40.95 -71.14
N GLU A 597 1.91 41.20 -71.24
CA GLU A 597 2.57 41.56 -72.51
C GLU A 597 4.06 41.91 -72.34
N ALA A 598 4.84 41.45 -73.34
CA ALA A 598 6.06 42.09 -73.86
C ALA A 598 7.36 41.98 -73.02
N THR A 599 8.55 41.66 -73.53
CA THR A 599 9.07 41.13 -74.82
C THR A 599 10.51 40.74 -74.47
N ASN A 600 10.92 39.50 -74.72
CA ASN A 600 11.95 39.15 -75.70
C ASN A 600 12.97 40.24 -76.10
N ARG A 601 14.23 39.79 -76.12
CA ARG A 601 15.39 40.25 -76.90
C ARG A 601 16.37 41.25 -76.27
N ASP A 602 17.49 40.62 -75.90
CA ASP A 602 18.82 40.85 -76.45
C ASP A 602 19.76 41.74 -75.62
N LEU A 603 20.75 41.10 -74.98
CA LEU A 603 22.16 40.96 -75.43
C LEU A 603 22.95 42.15 -74.85
N THR A 604 24.05 42.01 -74.11
CA THR A 604 25.18 41.08 -74.18
C THR A 604 26.10 41.30 -72.96
N GLY A 605 26.83 40.25 -72.55
CA GLY A 605 28.22 40.42 -72.12
C GLY A 605 28.59 40.03 -70.67
N MET A 606 29.28 38.88 -70.56
CA MET A 606 30.05 38.30 -69.44
C MET A 606 29.23 37.47 -68.43
N ASP A 607 28.82 36.25 -68.78
CA ASP A 607 29.56 34.94 -68.77
C ASP A 607 29.50 34.25 -67.39
N HIS A 608 28.57 33.30 -67.14
CA HIS A 608 28.46 31.87 -67.58
C HIS A 608 29.32 30.92 -66.71
N ILE A 609 28.85 29.79 -66.15
CA ILE A 609 27.91 28.77 -66.65
C ILE A 609 27.07 28.12 -65.52
N THR A 610 25.81 27.85 -65.85
CA THR A 610 24.79 27.04 -65.15
C THR A 610 24.78 25.57 -65.58
N LEU A 611 24.40 24.70 -64.63
CA LEU A 611 23.36 23.63 -64.65
C LEU A 611 23.13 22.75 -65.90
N GLU A 612 22.80 21.48 -65.64
CA GLU A 612 21.64 20.85 -66.29
C GLU A 612 20.96 19.77 -65.43
N GLU A 613 19.63 19.84 -65.36
CA GLU A 613 18.69 18.78 -64.98
C GLU A 613 18.48 17.82 -66.16
N ASN A 614 18.16 16.54 -65.93
CA ASN A 614 16.86 15.99 -66.41
C ASN A 614 16.61 14.51 -66.08
N THR A 615 15.31 14.21 -66.06
CA THR A 615 14.69 12.90 -65.87
C THR A 615 14.29 12.31 -67.24
N ARG A 616 14.31 10.96 -67.37
CA ARG A 616 13.68 10.10 -68.43
C ARG A 616 14.41 10.15 -69.80
N GLN A 617 14.56 9.09 -70.61
CA GLN A 617 13.80 7.85 -70.81
C GLN A 617 14.58 6.86 -71.74
N MET A 618 14.36 5.55 -71.56
CA MET A 618 14.45 4.44 -72.56
C MET A 618 15.72 4.13 -73.40
N SER A 619 16.02 2.82 -73.38
CA SER A 619 16.61 1.93 -74.38
C SER A 619 18.11 1.60 -74.33
N GLU A 620 18.31 0.30 -74.10
CA GLU A 620 19.22 -0.62 -74.80
C GLU A 620 20.74 -0.66 -74.52
N THR A 621 21.13 -1.85 -74.04
CA THR A 621 22.33 -2.65 -74.38
C THR A 621 23.69 -1.93 -74.33
N MET A 622 24.68 -2.37 -73.53
CA MET A 622 25.44 -3.60 -73.75
C MET A 622 26.63 -3.58 -72.77
N ARG A 623 26.90 -4.72 -72.16
CA ARG A 623 28.13 -5.09 -71.42
C ARG A 623 29.36 -5.18 -72.38
N PRO A 624 30.59 -5.52 -71.93
CA PRO A 624 31.25 -5.45 -70.60
C PRO A 624 32.73 -4.98 -70.70
N ARG A 625 33.50 -5.17 -69.61
CA ARG A 625 34.90 -5.73 -69.54
C ARG A 625 35.91 -4.75 -68.92
N ARG A 626 36.33 -4.89 -67.65
CA ARG A 626 37.25 -5.88 -67.00
C ARG A 626 38.73 -5.49 -67.18
N THR A 627 39.41 -5.22 -66.05
CA THR A 627 40.76 -5.67 -65.59
C THR A 627 41.28 -4.67 -64.55
N ASP A 628 41.37 -5.04 -63.27
CA ASP A 628 42.52 -5.69 -62.60
C ASP A 628 43.73 -4.77 -62.42
N HIS A 629 44.03 -4.42 -61.16
CA HIS A 629 45.30 -4.84 -60.54
C HIS A 629 45.31 -4.72 -59.01
N ARG A 630 46.08 -5.64 -58.44
CA ARG A 630 46.24 -6.12 -57.06
C ARG A 630 47.59 -5.55 -56.54
N ILE A 631 47.80 -5.29 -55.25
CA ILE A 631 48.62 -6.09 -54.30
C ILE A 631 48.84 -5.17 -53.06
N GLU A 632 48.27 -5.49 -51.88
CA GLU A 632 48.80 -6.20 -50.68
C GLU A 632 49.33 -5.29 -49.55
N GLY A 633 48.96 -5.60 -48.29
CA GLY A 633 49.63 -5.06 -47.10
C GLY A 633 48.87 -5.03 -45.76
N LEU A 634 48.44 -6.19 -45.24
CA LEU A 634 48.33 -6.61 -43.80
C LEU A 634 47.48 -5.79 -42.75
N PRO A 635 47.01 -6.43 -41.64
CA PRO A 635 45.68 -6.18 -41.09
C PRO A 635 45.67 -5.44 -39.73
N HIS A 636 44.65 -4.61 -39.52
CA HIS A 636 44.23 -4.20 -38.17
C HIS A 636 42.71 -4.16 -38.03
N ASN A 637 42.22 -4.95 -37.07
CA ASN A 637 40.84 -5.01 -36.62
C ASN A 637 40.37 -3.64 -36.12
N ARG A 638 39.28 -3.12 -36.70
CA ARG A 638 38.38 -2.14 -36.06
C ARG A 638 36.96 -2.32 -36.57
N VAL A 639 36.11 -2.77 -35.64
CA VAL A 639 34.72 -2.38 -35.37
C VAL A 639 34.02 -1.62 -36.52
N ASP A 640 33.14 -2.32 -37.25
CA ASP A 640 32.17 -1.67 -38.13
C ASP A 640 30.87 -1.35 -37.40
N ASN A 641 30.62 -0.06 -37.30
CA ASN A 641 29.33 0.55 -37.07
C ASN A 641 28.40 0.27 -38.26
N THR A 642 27.27 -0.40 -38.03
CA THR A 642 26.08 -0.21 -38.86
C THR A 642 24.84 -0.08 -37.97
N SER A 643 24.25 1.12 -37.98
CA SER A 643 22.85 1.36 -37.58
C SER A 643 21.99 1.41 -38.85
N PRO A 644 20.65 1.44 -38.78
CA PRO A 644 19.74 0.45 -38.21
C PRO A 644 18.71 0.04 -39.28
N THR A 645 18.50 -1.26 -39.51
CA THR A 645 17.33 -1.73 -40.26
C THR A 645 16.12 -1.68 -39.34
N GLN A 646 15.35 -0.58 -39.42
CA GLN A 646 13.99 -0.52 -38.90
C GLN A 646 13.15 -1.62 -39.56
N ARG A 647 13.01 -2.76 -38.89
CA ARG A 647 11.91 -3.69 -39.15
C ARG A 647 10.66 -3.10 -38.53
N ALA A 648 9.75 -2.67 -39.39
CA ALA A 648 8.38 -2.35 -39.01
C ALA A 648 7.72 -3.59 -38.37
N GLU A 649 7.51 -3.55 -37.05
CA GLU A 649 6.65 -4.51 -36.37
C GLU A 649 5.18 -4.20 -36.72
N ASN A 650 4.55 -5.14 -37.43
CA ASN A 650 3.10 -5.18 -37.58
C ASN A 650 2.47 -5.67 -36.26
N PRO A 651 1.62 -4.89 -35.58
CA PRO A 651 0.96 -5.36 -34.37
C PRO A 651 -0.11 -6.40 -34.75
N SER A 652 0.11 -7.66 -34.36
CA SER A 652 -0.86 -8.74 -34.47
C SER A 652 -2.11 -8.39 -33.68
N GLN A 653 -3.23 -8.37 -34.40
CA GLN A 653 -4.54 -7.95 -33.94
C GLN A 653 -5.32 -9.16 -33.41
N GLU A 654 -5.37 -9.34 -32.10
CA GLU A 654 -6.34 -10.25 -31.48
C GLU A 654 -7.52 -9.49 -30.86
N HIS A 655 -8.73 -9.82 -31.31
CA HIS A 655 -9.98 -9.35 -30.74
C HIS A 655 -10.25 -10.10 -29.43
N ILE A 656 -10.30 -9.41 -28.29
CA ILE A 656 -10.70 -10.04 -27.02
C ILE A 656 -12.19 -10.48 -27.07
N ILE A 657 -13.05 -9.78 -27.84
CA ILE A 657 -14.47 -10.11 -28.02
C ILE A 657 -14.89 -9.88 -29.47
N ARG A 658 -15.62 -10.84 -30.06
CA ARG A 658 -16.19 -10.73 -31.41
C ARG A 658 -17.27 -9.65 -31.45
N ILE A 659 -17.31 -8.81 -32.49
CA ILE A 659 -18.29 -7.70 -32.64
C ILE A 659 -19.74 -8.15 -32.42
N ARG A 660 -20.11 -9.34 -32.93
CA ARG A 660 -21.46 -9.91 -32.75
C ARG A 660 -21.82 -10.12 -31.27
N VAL A 661 -20.86 -10.57 -30.47
CA VAL A 661 -21.03 -10.76 -29.02
C VAL A 661 -21.15 -9.40 -28.33
N GLY A 662 -20.35 -8.41 -28.73
CA GLY A 662 -20.48 -7.04 -28.22
C GLY A 662 -21.86 -6.43 -28.48
N VAL A 663 -22.40 -6.58 -29.70
CA VAL A 663 -23.75 -6.07 -30.03
C VAL A 663 -24.84 -6.80 -29.23
N LEU A 664 -24.74 -8.12 -29.06
CA LEU A 664 -25.68 -8.89 -28.28
C LEU A 664 -25.68 -8.47 -26.80
N VAL A 665 -24.49 -8.32 -26.20
CA VAL A 665 -24.35 -7.88 -24.81
C VAL A 665 -24.86 -6.44 -24.64
N MET A 666 -24.66 -5.56 -25.63
CA MET A 666 -25.27 -4.21 -25.64
C MET A 666 -26.80 -4.27 -25.61
N GLY A 667 -27.39 -5.13 -26.45
CA GLY A 667 -28.84 -5.30 -26.50
C GLY A 667 -29.40 -5.83 -25.18
N LEU A 668 -28.74 -6.83 -24.57
CA LEU A 668 -29.11 -7.36 -23.27
C LEU A 668 -28.97 -6.32 -22.15
N PHE A 669 -27.91 -5.51 -22.18
CA PHE A 669 -27.72 -4.44 -21.22
C PHE A 669 -28.89 -3.43 -21.26
N PHE A 670 -29.22 -2.89 -22.43
CA PHE A 670 -30.33 -1.94 -22.56
C PHE A 670 -31.68 -2.58 -22.24
N ALA A 671 -31.90 -3.85 -22.60
CA ALA A 671 -33.10 -4.58 -22.22
C ALA A 671 -33.21 -4.71 -20.69
N SER A 672 -32.11 -5.02 -20.00
CA SER A 672 -32.09 -5.11 -18.54
C SER A 672 -32.27 -3.74 -17.87
N PHE A 673 -31.64 -2.68 -18.39
CA PHE A 673 -31.79 -1.32 -17.90
C PHE A 673 -33.24 -0.85 -17.99
N ILE A 674 -33.87 -1.01 -19.16
CA ILE A 674 -35.27 -0.66 -19.37
C ILE A 674 -36.17 -1.52 -18.48
N GLY A 675 -35.94 -2.84 -18.42
CA GLY A 675 -36.70 -3.75 -17.58
C GLY A 675 -36.69 -3.36 -16.10
N ILE A 676 -35.53 -3.04 -15.55
CA ILE A 676 -35.36 -2.63 -14.14
C ILE A 676 -36.06 -1.30 -13.87
N LEU A 677 -35.91 -0.29 -14.75
CA LEU A 677 -36.54 1.02 -14.55
C LEU A 677 -38.05 1.00 -14.74
N VAL A 678 -38.55 0.23 -15.70
CA VAL A 678 -39.99 0.05 -15.91
C VAL A 678 -40.59 -0.73 -14.74
N ALA A 679 -39.95 -1.79 -14.28
CA ALA A 679 -40.40 -2.55 -13.12
C ALA A 679 -40.47 -1.68 -11.86
N ARG A 680 -39.48 -0.82 -11.63
CA ARG A 680 -39.51 0.19 -10.57
C ARG A 680 -40.66 1.18 -10.75
N GLY A 681 -40.86 1.71 -11.96
CA GLY A 681 -41.84 2.77 -12.26
C GLY A 681 -43.30 2.33 -12.27
N GLN A 682 -43.59 1.05 -12.46
CA GLN A 682 -44.96 0.50 -12.41
C GLN A 682 -45.46 0.24 -10.99
N LEU A 683 -44.57 0.28 -9.99
CA LEU A 683 -44.91 0.08 -8.60
C LEU A 683 -45.12 1.43 -7.92
N ALA A 684 -46.32 1.66 -7.36
CA ALA A 684 -46.61 2.89 -6.60
C ALA A 684 -45.74 3.00 -5.33
N ALA A 685 -45.32 1.87 -4.76
CA ALA A 685 -44.38 1.77 -3.65
C ALA A 685 -43.42 0.58 -3.90
N PRO A 686 -42.29 0.81 -4.61
CA PRO A 686 -41.33 -0.27 -4.89
C PRO A 686 -40.68 -0.79 -3.59
N PRO A 687 -40.37 -2.10 -3.50
CA PRO A 687 -39.60 -2.63 -2.38
C PRO A 687 -38.24 -1.92 -2.26
N LEU A 688 -37.82 -1.58 -1.04
CA LEU A 688 -36.59 -0.82 -0.77
C LEU A 688 -35.35 -1.40 -1.46
N VAL A 689 -35.24 -2.72 -1.53
CA VAL A 689 -34.16 -3.46 -2.19
C VAL A 689 -34.14 -3.22 -3.71
N LEU A 690 -35.32 -3.21 -4.35
CA LEU A 690 -35.47 -2.93 -5.78
C LEU A 690 -35.18 -1.46 -6.07
N ASP A 691 -35.65 -0.56 -5.21
CA ASP A 691 -35.46 0.88 -5.39
C ASP A 691 -33.98 1.27 -5.20
N LEU A 692 -33.30 0.71 -4.18
CA LEU A 692 -31.85 0.83 -4.00
C LEU A 692 -31.08 0.33 -5.23
N PHE A 693 -31.36 -0.90 -5.68
CA PHE A 693 -30.66 -1.47 -6.82
C PHE A 693 -30.91 -0.67 -8.10
N ALA A 694 -32.17 -0.28 -8.37
CA ALA A 694 -32.52 0.50 -9.55
C ALA A 694 -31.88 1.89 -9.56
N ASN A 695 -31.84 2.58 -8.41
CA ASN A 695 -31.16 3.87 -8.29
C ASN A 695 -29.65 3.75 -8.49
N MET A 696 -29.02 2.69 -7.96
CA MET A 696 -27.59 2.44 -8.14
C MET A 696 -27.26 2.02 -9.57
N TYR A 697 -28.13 1.23 -10.21
CA TYR A 697 -28.04 0.83 -11.61
C TYR A 697 -28.22 2.01 -12.57
N LEU A 698 -29.15 2.91 -12.26
CA LEU A 698 -29.32 4.18 -12.95
C LEU A 698 -28.08 5.06 -12.80
N ALA A 699 -27.59 5.22 -11.56
CA ALA A 699 -26.36 5.95 -11.28
C ALA A 699 -25.20 5.39 -12.09
N GLY A 700 -24.93 4.08 -12.04
CA GLY A 700 -23.85 3.43 -12.78
C GLY A 700 -23.94 3.58 -14.30
N THR A 701 -25.15 3.78 -14.85
CA THR A 701 -25.38 3.92 -16.31
C THR A 701 -25.20 5.36 -16.79
N VAL A 702 -25.67 6.34 -16.01
CA VAL A 702 -25.81 7.74 -16.44
C VAL A 702 -24.63 8.62 -16.04
N ILE A 703 -23.75 8.12 -15.18
CA ILE A 703 -22.71 8.93 -14.54
C ILE A 703 -21.58 9.37 -15.47
N PHE A 704 -21.15 10.62 -15.29
CA PHE A 704 -20.03 11.23 -16.01
C PHE A 704 -19.22 12.10 -15.03
N GLY A 705 -17.95 12.41 -15.35
CA GLY A 705 -17.19 13.45 -14.63
C GLY A 705 -16.31 13.01 -13.44
N GLY A 706 -16.04 11.71 -13.26
CA GLY A 706 -15.13 11.23 -12.20
C GLY A 706 -15.75 11.22 -10.80
N GLY A 707 -14.99 10.76 -9.80
CA GLY A 707 -15.47 10.44 -8.45
C GLY A 707 -16.21 11.56 -7.68
N PRO A 708 -15.82 12.84 -7.75
CA PRO A 708 -16.48 13.90 -6.99
C PRO A 708 -17.86 14.33 -7.54
N VAL A 709 -18.11 14.13 -8.84
CA VAL A 709 -19.40 14.47 -9.50
C VAL A 709 -20.51 13.49 -9.13
N VAL A 710 -20.12 12.30 -8.67
CA VAL A 710 -21.02 11.22 -8.26
C VAL A 710 -21.73 11.51 -6.94
N ILE A 711 -21.09 12.25 -6.06
CA ILE A 711 -21.52 12.41 -4.68
C ILE A 711 -22.87 13.14 -4.58
N PRO A 712 -23.11 14.28 -5.25
CA PRO A 712 -24.44 14.93 -5.24
C PRO A 712 -25.54 14.01 -5.75
N LEU A 713 -25.22 13.20 -6.77
CA LEU A 713 -26.15 12.29 -7.39
C LEU A 713 -26.55 11.16 -6.43
N LEU A 714 -25.58 10.52 -5.78
CA LEU A 714 -25.83 9.50 -4.78
C LEU A 714 -26.63 10.05 -3.60
N ARG A 715 -26.37 11.30 -3.19
CA ARG A 715 -27.17 11.98 -2.15
C ARG A 715 -28.63 12.05 -2.56
N SER A 716 -28.93 12.49 -3.78
CA SER A 716 -30.32 12.57 -4.27
C SER A 716 -31.03 11.22 -4.36
N TYR A 717 -30.28 10.11 -4.38
CA TYR A 717 -30.82 8.75 -4.47
C TYR A 717 -31.00 8.03 -3.15
N VAL A 718 -30.37 8.50 -2.08
CA VAL A 718 -30.39 7.81 -0.78
C VAL A 718 -30.77 8.72 0.39
N VAL A 719 -30.50 10.02 0.29
CA VAL A 719 -30.78 11.00 1.34
C VAL A 719 -32.11 11.71 1.08
N ASP A 720 -32.34 12.19 -0.14
CA ASP A 720 -33.62 12.87 -0.47
C ASP A 720 -34.85 11.96 -0.28
N PRO A 721 -34.80 10.65 -0.59
CA PRO A 721 -35.87 9.70 -0.24
C PRO A 721 -35.98 9.38 1.26
N GLY A 722 -35.04 9.87 2.09
CA GLY A 722 -35.02 9.66 3.54
C GLY A 722 -34.40 8.33 4.01
N TRP A 723 -33.73 7.56 3.15
CA TRP A 723 -33.17 6.24 3.52
C TRP A 723 -31.86 6.33 4.31
N VAL A 724 -31.08 7.39 4.07
CA VAL A 724 -29.81 7.66 4.75
C VAL A 724 -29.87 9.10 5.25
N SER A 725 -29.52 9.33 6.51
CA SER A 725 -29.49 10.69 7.04
C SER A 725 -28.43 11.53 6.32
N SER A 726 -28.66 12.85 6.18
CA SER A 726 -27.64 13.76 5.64
C SER A 726 -26.33 13.67 6.44
N ARG A 727 -26.41 13.42 7.74
CA ARG A 727 -25.26 13.17 8.62
C ARG A 727 -24.45 11.95 8.18
N ASP A 728 -25.06 10.77 8.10
CA ASP A 728 -24.36 9.52 7.80
C ASP A 728 -23.77 9.53 6.40
N PHE A 729 -24.47 10.19 5.48
CA PHE A 729 -23.99 10.47 4.15
C PHE A 729 -22.72 11.33 4.18
N LEU A 730 -22.69 12.41 4.97
CA LEU A 730 -21.53 13.32 5.03
C LEU A 730 -20.35 12.72 5.80
N ILE A 731 -20.60 11.93 6.84
CA ILE A 731 -19.56 11.13 7.52
C ILE A 731 -18.96 10.13 6.53
N GLY A 732 -19.80 9.39 5.81
CA GLY A 732 -19.35 8.46 4.79
C GLY A 732 -18.63 9.14 3.63
N LEU A 733 -19.01 10.38 3.28
CA LEU A 733 -18.32 11.21 2.30
C LEU A 733 -16.92 11.61 2.78
N ALA A 734 -16.79 12.07 4.02
CA ALA A 734 -15.48 12.40 4.60
C ALA A 734 -14.57 11.17 4.65
N ILE A 735 -15.14 10.01 5.00
CA ILE A 735 -14.42 8.72 5.04
C ILE A 735 -14.00 8.29 3.64
N ILE A 736 -14.89 8.26 2.64
CA ILE A 736 -14.53 7.77 1.30
C ILE A 736 -13.43 8.64 0.66
N GLN A 737 -13.39 9.94 0.94
CA GLN A 737 -12.34 10.83 0.44
C GLN A 737 -10.97 10.52 1.07
N ALA A 738 -10.94 9.91 2.26
CA ALA A 738 -9.71 9.42 2.89
C ALA A 738 -9.32 8.00 2.41
N PHE A 739 -10.27 7.22 1.87
CA PHE A 739 -10.05 5.81 1.52
C PHE A 739 -9.45 5.60 0.11
N PRO A 740 -8.56 4.61 -0.08
CA PRO A 740 -8.13 4.19 -1.41
C PRO A 740 -9.29 3.58 -2.21
N GLY A 741 -9.57 4.11 -3.39
CA GLY A 741 -10.48 3.46 -4.32
C GLY A 741 -11.20 4.44 -5.24
N PRO A 742 -12.07 3.95 -6.13
CA PRO A 742 -13.06 4.81 -6.78
C PRO A 742 -14.04 5.36 -5.74
N ASN A 743 -14.38 6.66 -5.79
CA ASN A 743 -15.43 7.24 -4.93
C ASN A 743 -16.78 6.51 -5.08
N PHE A 744 -16.98 5.77 -6.17
CA PHE A 744 -18.10 4.84 -6.37
C PHE A 744 -18.21 3.75 -5.28
N ASN A 745 -17.12 3.41 -4.57
CA ASN A 745 -17.17 2.52 -3.40
C ASN A 745 -18.08 3.08 -2.28
N PHE A 746 -18.36 4.39 -2.31
CA PHE A 746 -19.34 4.98 -1.41
C PHE A 746 -20.74 4.37 -1.59
N ALA A 747 -21.10 3.87 -2.78
CA ALA A 747 -22.36 3.17 -3.00
C ALA A 747 -22.46 1.85 -2.20
N VAL A 748 -21.33 1.20 -1.91
CA VAL A 748 -21.29 0.02 -1.03
C VAL A 748 -21.62 0.41 0.40
N PHE A 749 -21.04 1.52 0.88
CA PHE A 749 -21.34 2.08 2.20
C PHE A 749 -22.80 2.54 2.30
N LEU A 750 -23.28 3.29 1.32
CA LEU A 750 -24.67 3.77 1.28
C LEU A 750 -25.67 2.63 1.17
N GLY A 751 -25.39 1.63 0.33
CA GLY A 751 -26.25 0.44 0.22
C GLY A 751 -26.36 -0.32 1.54
N ALA A 752 -25.27 -0.41 2.32
CA ALA A 752 -25.29 -1.01 3.64
C ALA A 752 -26.15 -0.21 4.64
N LEU A 753 -26.08 1.13 4.59
CA LEU A 753 -26.89 2.01 5.45
C LEU A 753 -28.38 1.98 5.09
N VAL A 754 -28.71 1.97 3.80
CA VAL A 754 -30.11 1.94 3.33
C VAL A 754 -30.86 0.72 3.87
N LEU A 755 -30.20 -0.44 3.96
CA LEU A 755 -30.83 -1.66 4.50
C LEU A 755 -30.71 -1.81 6.03
N GLN A 756 -30.05 -0.89 6.74
CA GLN A 756 -29.87 -0.98 8.20
C GLN A 756 -31.20 -1.02 8.95
N GLY A 757 -32.17 -0.19 8.55
CA GLY A 757 -33.51 -0.14 9.15
C GLY A 757 -34.51 -1.15 8.56
N SER A 758 -34.05 -2.08 7.71
CA SER A 758 -34.89 -3.05 7.01
C SER A 758 -34.76 -4.45 7.60
N GLY A 759 -35.72 -5.34 7.31
CA GLY A 759 -35.62 -6.76 7.66
C GLY A 759 -34.56 -7.56 6.87
N PHE A 760 -33.78 -6.91 6.00
CA PHE A 760 -32.76 -7.54 5.16
C PHE A 760 -31.34 -7.31 5.70
N PRO A 761 -30.41 -8.27 5.49
CA PRO A 761 -29.02 -8.10 5.89
C PRO A 761 -28.35 -6.88 5.23
N THR A 762 -27.60 -6.09 5.99
CA THR A 762 -26.83 -4.93 5.47
C THR A 762 -25.80 -5.32 4.41
N ILE A 763 -25.30 -6.57 4.45
CA ILE A 763 -24.41 -7.13 3.41
C ILE A 763 -25.10 -7.23 2.04
N LEU A 764 -26.40 -7.51 2.00
CA LEU A 764 -27.18 -7.51 0.76
C LEU A 764 -27.26 -6.09 0.20
N GLY A 765 -27.45 -5.10 1.05
CA GLY A 765 -27.46 -3.69 0.68
C GLY A 765 -26.12 -3.23 0.11
N ALA A 766 -25.02 -3.61 0.77
CA ALA A 766 -23.66 -3.35 0.30
C ALA A 766 -23.40 -3.98 -1.08
N PHE A 767 -23.81 -5.23 -1.28
CA PHE A 767 -23.70 -5.93 -2.55
C PHE A 767 -24.53 -5.27 -3.64
N LEU A 768 -25.79 -4.94 -3.38
CA LEU A 768 -26.68 -4.29 -4.36
C LEU A 768 -26.21 -2.89 -4.71
N GLY A 769 -25.71 -2.13 -3.73
CA GLY A 769 -25.12 -0.81 -3.95
C GLY A 769 -23.87 -0.87 -4.82
N GLY A 770 -22.95 -1.78 -4.48
CA GLY A 770 -21.73 -2.00 -5.28
C GLY A 770 -22.04 -2.54 -6.68
N PHE A 771 -22.78 -3.64 -6.77
CA PHE A 771 -23.12 -4.26 -8.04
C PHE A 771 -23.93 -3.31 -8.94
N GLY A 772 -24.93 -2.63 -8.38
CA GLY A 772 -25.75 -1.66 -9.11
C GLY A 772 -24.90 -0.54 -9.73
N ILE A 773 -23.95 0.03 -8.99
CA ILE A 773 -23.17 1.15 -9.54
C ILE A 773 -22.04 0.72 -10.50
N PHE A 774 -21.41 -0.44 -10.27
CA PHE A 774 -20.27 -0.88 -11.07
C PHE A 774 -20.65 -1.68 -12.31
N PHE A 775 -21.70 -2.50 -12.25
CA PHE A 775 -22.08 -3.41 -13.34
C PHE A 775 -22.37 -2.68 -14.66
N PRO A 776 -23.12 -1.57 -14.70
CA PRO A 776 -23.41 -0.88 -15.95
C PRO A 776 -22.16 -0.31 -16.62
N GLY A 777 -21.30 0.37 -15.86
CA GLY A 777 -20.07 0.97 -16.38
C GLY A 777 -19.08 -0.07 -16.91
N ILE A 778 -18.89 -1.18 -16.20
CA ILE A 778 -18.03 -2.29 -16.65
C ILE A 778 -18.59 -2.92 -17.92
N THR A 779 -19.90 -3.19 -17.96
CA THR A 779 -20.56 -3.79 -19.13
C THR A 779 -20.43 -2.90 -20.36
N LEU A 780 -20.75 -1.61 -20.24
CA LEU A 780 -20.63 -0.64 -21.33
C LEU A 780 -19.20 -0.50 -21.82
N ALA A 781 -18.20 -0.46 -20.92
CA ALA A 781 -16.79 -0.36 -21.30
C ALA A 781 -16.31 -1.59 -22.10
N VAL A 782 -16.66 -2.80 -21.64
CA VAL A 782 -16.30 -4.07 -22.31
C VAL A 782 -16.97 -4.19 -23.67
N VAL A 783 -18.25 -3.81 -23.76
CA VAL A 783 -18.99 -3.80 -25.02
C VAL A 783 -18.38 -2.80 -26.01
N PHE A 784 -18.12 -1.57 -25.57
CA PHE A 784 -17.61 -0.51 -26.42
C PHE A 784 -16.24 -0.85 -27.00
N GLN A 785 -15.39 -1.54 -26.23
CA GLN A 785 -14.09 -2.04 -26.70
C GLN A 785 -14.21 -2.95 -27.94
N SER A 786 -15.28 -3.73 -28.04
CA SER A 786 -15.47 -4.71 -29.12
C SER A 786 -15.57 -4.07 -30.51
N PHE A 787 -16.05 -2.82 -30.59
CA PHE A 787 -16.24 -2.10 -31.85
C PHE A 787 -15.51 -0.74 -31.92
N TRP A 788 -14.84 -0.32 -30.84
CA TRP A 788 -14.10 0.94 -30.76
C TRP A 788 -13.11 1.13 -31.89
N ARG A 789 -12.38 0.07 -32.29
CA ARG A 789 -11.41 0.13 -33.40
C ARG A 789 -12.04 0.47 -34.75
N VAL A 790 -13.29 0.06 -34.98
CA VAL A 790 -14.03 0.35 -36.23
C VAL A 790 -14.59 1.76 -36.17
N LEU A 791 -15.19 2.12 -35.03
CA LEU A 791 -15.83 3.41 -34.81
C LEU A 791 -14.83 4.58 -34.80
N ARG A 792 -13.67 4.43 -34.14
CA ARG A 792 -12.64 5.50 -34.08
C ARG A 792 -12.00 5.84 -35.43
N LYS A 793 -12.14 4.99 -36.45
CA LYS A 793 -11.66 5.28 -37.82
C LYS A 793 -12.58 6.23 -38.57
N ARG A 794 -13.82 6.42 -38.11
CA ARG A 794 -14.81 7.30 -38.75
C ARG A 794 -14.70 8.70 -38.13
N LYS A 795 -14.40 9.70 -38.97
CA LYS A 795 -14.27 11.11 -38.53
C LYS A 795 -15.50 11.61 -37.76
N TYR A 796 -16.71 11.33 -38.26
CA TYR A 796 -17.97 11.70 -37.60
C TYR A 796 -18.08 11.20 -36.15
N VAL A 797 -17.52 10.02 -35.84
CA VAL A 797 -17.56 9.46 -34.47
C VAL A 797 -16.59 10.19 -33.56
N VAL A 798 -15.40 10.52 -34.06
CA VAL A 798 -14.40 11.29 -33.32
C VAL A 798 -14.92 12.71 -33.03
N ASP A 799 -15.54 13.35 -34.02
CA ASP A 799 -16.16 14.67 -33.88
C ASP A 799 -17.36 14.63 -32.93
N PHE A 800 -18.21 13.60 -33.02
CA PHE A 800 -19.30 13.38 -32.08
C PHE A 800 -18.80 13.25 -30.63
N LEU A 801 -17.78 12.42 -30.40
CA LEU A 801 -17.24 12.21 -29.06
C LEU A 801 -16.54 13.45 -28.50
N ARG A 802 -15.97 14.30 -29.37
CA ARG A 802 -15.45 15.63 -28.97
C ARG A 802 -16.56 16.47 -28.35
N GLY A 803 -17.74 16.51 -28.99
CA GLY A 803 -18.90 17.25 -28.50
C GLY A 803 -19.51 16.70 -27.22
N VAL A 804 -19.62 15.36 -27.13
CA VAL A 804 -20.05 14.65 -25.91
C VAL A 804 -19.13 15.00 -24.75
N ASN A 805 -17.81 14.90 -24.95
CA ASN A 805 -16.82 15.18 -23.92
C ASN A 805 -16.86 16.65 -23.47
N ALA A 806 -16.92 17.61 -24.40
CA ALA A 806 -17.00 19.03 -24.08
C ALA A 806 -18.27 19.36 -23.24
N THR A 807 -19.42 18.81 -23.63
CA THR A 807 -20.67 19.02 -22.90
C THR A 807 -20.65 18.37 -21.52
N ALA A 808 -20.08 17.16 -21.41
CA ALA A 808 -19.91 16.46 -20.14
C ALA A 808 -19.05 17.24 -19.15
N VAL A 809 -17.98 17.89 -19.64
CA VAL A 809 -17.15 18.76 -18.80
C VAL A 809 -17.92 19.98 -18.31
N GLY A 810 -18.77 20.59 -19.15
CA GLY A 810 -19.68 21.67 -18.72
C GLY A 810 -20.56 21.26 -17.53
N LEU A 811 -21.11 20.05 -17.57
CA LEU A 811 -21.95 19.52 -16.50
C LEU A 811 -21.20 19.25 -15.18
N VAL A 812 -19.87 19.19 -15.18
CA VAL A 812 -19.07 19.11 -13.94
C VAL A 812 -19.22 20.40 -13.12
N PHE A 813 -19.34 21.57 -13.78
CA PHE A 813 -19.58 22.84 -13.09
C PHE A 813 -20.95 22.87 -12.39
N THR A 814 -21.96 22.21 -12.98
CA THR A 814 -23.25 22.00 -12.32
C THR A 814 -23.10 21.21 -11.02
N ALA A 815 -22.22 20.21 -10.98
CA ALA A 815 -21.96 19.45 -9.77
C ALA A 815 -21.24 20.27 -8.69
N VAL A 816 -20.31 21.15 -9.09
CA VAL A 816 -19.68 22.12 -8.17
C VAL A 816 -20.75 23.01 -7.53
N TYR A 817 -21.66 23.57 -8.32
CA TYR A 817 -22.77 24.38 -7.81
C TYR A 817 -23.69 23.58 -6.88
N ARG A 818 -24.03 22.35 -7.24
CA ARG A 818 -24.87 21.50 -6.38
C ARG A 818 -24.22 21.18 -5.04
N LEU A 819 -22.91 20.90 -5.03
CA LEU A 819 -22.17 20.72 -3.77
C LEU A 819 -22.09 22.02 -2.97
N TRP A 820 -21.99 23.17 -3.66
CA TRP A 820 -21.98 24.48 -3.05
C TRP A 820 -23.29 24.78 -2.31
N GLU A 821 -24.44 24.45 -2.90
CA GLU A 821 -25.76 24.71 -2.32
C GLU A 821 -26.08 23.88 -1.06
N ILE A 822 -25.33 22.81 -0.79
CA ILE A 822 -25.58 21.90 0.34
C ILE A 822 -24.42 21.80 1.33
N GLY A 823 -23.32 22.50 1.07
CA GLY A 823 -22.07 22.30 1.79
C GLY A 823 -22.05 22.84 3.22
N TYR A 824 -22.91 23.79 3.57
CA TYR A 824 -22.95 24.42 4.90
C TYR A 824 -23.99 23.75 5.81
N LEU A 825 -23.57 23.29 6.99
CA LEU A 825 -24.43 22.58 7.95
C LEU A 825 -24.61 23.42 9.23
N THR A 826 -25.85 23.47 9.73
CA THR A 826 -26.17 24.07 11.03
C THR A 826 -27.01 23.12 11.88
N PRO A 827 -27.04 23.28 13.22
CA PRO A 827 -27.86 22.44 14.10
C PRO A 827 -29.36 22.45 13.75
N GLU A 828 -29.87 23.55 13.19
CA GLU A 828 -31.28 23.75 12.83
C GLU A 828 -31.64 23.22 11.44
N ARG A 829 -30.65 23.01 10.56
CA ARG A 829 -30.83 22.53 9.18
C ARG A 829 -29.74 21.53 8.81
N ASN A 830 -30.04 20.27 9.11
CA ASN A 830 -29.18 19.12 8.79
C ASN A 830 -29.21 18.73 7.30
N ASP A 831 -30.13 19.27 6.52
CA ASP A 831 -30.33 19.03 5.08
C ASP A 831 -29.35 19.81 4.18
N GLY A 832 -28.50 20.67 4.76
CA GLY A 832 -27.48 21.43 4.07
C GLY A 832 -28.01 22.76 3.51
N GLN A 833 -27.14 23.77 3.53
CA GLN A 833 -27.40 25.11 3.02
C GLN A 833 -26.24 25.56 2.13
N SER A 834 -26.49 26.63 1.36
CA SER A 834 -25.47 27.19 0.49
C SER A 834 -24.27 27.69 1.29
N LEU A 835 -23.07 27.28 0.88
CA LEU A 835 -21.80 27.79 1.40
C LEU A 835 -21.72 29.32 1.27
N GLY A 836 -22.43 29.91 0.31
CA GLY A 836 -22.47 31.35 0.09
C GLY A 836 -23.22 32.15 1.17
N LYS A 837 -23.97 31.50 2.08
CA LYS A 837 -24.65 32.19 3.18
C LYS A 837 -23.71 32.72 4.24
N GLU A 838 -22.54 32.12 4.36
CA GLU A 838 -21.51 32.50 5.33
C GLU A 838 -20.18 32.71 4.59
N PRO A 839 -19.66 33.96 4.53
CA PRO A 839 -18.47 34.28 3.73
C PRO A 839 -17.25 33.43 4.06
N TRP A 840 -17.13 32.94 5.29
CA TRP A 840 -16.00 32.08 5.68
C TRP A 840 -15.87 30.81 4.83
N TRP A 841 -16.98 30.17 4.48
CA TRP A 841 -16.91 28.94 3.69
C TRP A 841 -16.46 29.20 2.25
N VAL A 842 -16.75 30.39 1.73
CA VAL A 842 -16.22 30.88 0.44
C VAL A 842 -14.70 31.01 0.52
N VAL A 843 -14.18 31.56 1.62
CA VAL A 843 -12.73 31.67 1.87
C VAL A 843 -12.09 30.28 1.91
N VAL A 844 -12.67 29.34 2.65
CA VAL A 844 -12.14 27.97 2.74
C VAL A 844 -12.10 27.30 1.35
N ALA A 845 -13.18 27.38 0.58
CA ALA A 845 -13.23 26.82 -0.78
C ALA A 845 -12.19 27.46 -1.72
N ALA A 846 -12.02 28.78 -1.66
CA ALA A 846 -11.06 29.52 -2.47
C ALA A 846 -9.61 29.19 -2.09
N VAL A 847 -9.30 29.12 -0.78
CA VAL A 847 -7.98 28.74 -0.26
C VAL A 847 -7.63 27.31 -0.66
N THR A 848 -8.58 26.37 -0.56
CA THR A 848 -8.35 25.00 -1.01
C THR A 848 -8.14 24.92 -2.52
N TYR A 849 -8.92 25.64 -3.31
CA TYR A 849 -8.71 25.74 -4.76
C TYR A 849 -7.30 26.24 -5.08
N ALA A 850 -6.91 27.38 -4.52
CA ALA A 850 -5.62 28.01 -4.77
C ALA A 850 -4.45 27.15 -4.25
N GLY A 851 -4.59 26.59 -3.05
CA GLY A 851 -3.62 25.68 -2.43
C GLY A 851 -3.30 24.50 -3.34
N ASN A 852 -4.33 23.85 -3.89
CA ASN A 852 -4.14 22.72 -4.79
C ASN A 852 -3.63 23.16 -6.17
N ALA A 853 -4.14 24.27 -6.71
CA ALA A 853 -3.83 24.71 -8.08
C ALA A 853 -2.42 25.28 -8.21
N TRP A 854 -1.98 26.08 -7.24
CA TRP A 854 -0.78 26.91 -7.36
C TRP A 854 0.32 26.52 -6.38
N PHE A 855 -0.03 25.95 -5.22
CA PHE A 855 0.93 25.57 -4.19
C PHE A 855 1.18 24.06 -4.12
N SER A 856 0.62 23.28 -5.06
CA SER A 856 0.73 21.82 -5.12
C SER A 856 0.38 21.12 -3.81
N VAL A 857 -0.50 21.73 -3.01
CA VAL A 857 -0.97 21.13 -1.76
C VAL A 857 -1.72 19.84 -2.10
N PRO A 858 -1.38 18.69 -1.49
CA PRO A 858 -2.12 17.47 -1.71
C PRO A 858 -3.60 17.65 -1.34
N PRO A 859 -4.56 17.21 -2.18
CA PRO A 859 -5.99 17.43 -1.92
C PRO A 859 -6.47 16.96 -0.55
N ALA A 860 -5.92 15.85 -0.05
CA ALA A 860 -6.24 15.34 1.29
C ALA A 860 -5.82 16.33 2.39
N LEU A 861 -4.64 16.96 2.26
CA LEU A 861 -4.17 17.97 3.21
C LEU A 861 -5.04 19.23 3.15
N ALA A 862 -5.43 19.67 1.95
CA ALA A 862 -6.29 20.84 1.79
C ALA A 862 -7.70 20.63 2.35
N ILE A 863 -8.24 19.41 2.26
CA ILE A 863 -9.50 19.02 2.89
C ILE A 863 -9.37 19.06 4.43
N ILE A 864 -8.29 18.51 4.98
CA ILE A 864 -8.01 18.58 6.43
C ILE A 864 -7.87 20.03 6.90
N MET A 865 -7.15 20.87 6.15
CA MET A 865 -7.06 22.31 6.45
C MET A 865 -8.43 22.98 6.45
N GLY A 866 -9.33 22.59 5.55
CA GLY A 866 -10.73 23.04 5.58
C GLY A 866 -11.45 22.67 6.87
N ALA A 867 -11.29 21.43 7.36
CA ALA A 867 -11.85 20.98 8.64
C ALA A 867 -11.35 21.86 9.81
N VAL A 868 -10.04 22.12 9.83
CA VAL A 868 -9.37 22.94 10.85
C VAL A 868 -9.86 24.39 10.78
N LEU A 869 -9.97 24.97 9.59
CA LEU A 869 -10.52 26.31 9.39
C LEU A 869 -11.99 26.40 9.81
N GLY A 870 -12.77 25.32 9.67
CA GLY A 870 -14.12 25.23 10.21
C GLY A 870 -14.18 25.26 11.74
N LEU A 871 -13.26 24.55 12.41
CA LEU A 871 -13.11 24.63 13.86
C LEU A 871 -12.64 26.01 14.34
N TYR A 872 -11.75 26.67 13.60
CA TYR A 872 -11.35 28.04 13.90
C TYR A 872 -12.52 29.02 13.80
N TRP A 873 -13.37 28.88 12.77
CA TRP A 873 -14.60 29.66 12.67
C TRP A 873 -15.54 29.41 13.86
N PHE A 874 -15.69 28.15 14.29
CA PHE A 874 -16.46 27.84 15.50
C PHE A 874 -15.90 28.54 16.74
N GLY A 875 -14.58 28.56 16.92
CA GLY A 875 -13.95 29.25 18.05
C GLY A 875 -14.06 30.78 17.99
N ALA A 876 -14.14 31.36 16.79
CA ALA A 876 -14.20 32.81 16.58
C ALA A 876 -15.64 33.36 16.61
N VAL A 877 -16.60 32.61 16.07
CA VAL A 877 -17.99 33.05 15.87
C VAL A 877 -18.97 32.35 16.84
N GLY A 878 -18.66 31.15 17.30
CA GLY A 878 -19.53 30.30 18.14
C GLY A 878 -19.53 30.63 19.63
N ARG A 879 -19.48 31.92 20.01
CA ARG A 879 -19.75 32.38 21.39
C ARG A 879 -21.17 32.89 21.54
#